data_AF-A0A5D3AAB7-F1
#
_entry.id   AF-A0A5D3AAB7-F1
#
_cell.length_a   1.000
_cell.length_b   1.000
_cell.length_c   1.000
_cell.angle_alpha   90.00
_cell.angle_beta   90.00
_cell.angle_gamma   90.00
#
_symmetry.space_group_name_H-M   'P 1'
#
loop_
_entity.id
_entity.type
_entity.pdbx_description
1 polymer ?
#
loop_
_entity_poly.entity_id
_entity_poly.type
_entity_poly.pdbx_seq_one_letter_code
_entity_poly.pdbx_strand_id
1 'polypeptide(L)'
;MSFPCLLRDCWWTSSLLLTLAGMGDGVPVNIWGPSNLNILVDAMKCFIPHHSMVHTNLVSHTGPLQIDSSAAVASKFKDVKISAILLQPNGVKASDVKPSDVSVIYVCELHEIKGKFYKEKADALGITVKTKYKELTQGKSVKSDLLDITVHPNDVMGAPVPGPIVIIVDCPTSSHALELISAQSLNDYYSDSNNQSQSGNIVNCVIHLGPASVVNSSHYKKWMKKFSSAQHVMAGYVMNEVQNPILKSSARITARLNYLCPHLFPLMSSSIQHPISTASDFNFLSEDPTSKLSDGIFAENLLKFILRPHAHLGLDRSNVPSPQAASAVIDELLLESPDIADAAQHVSQLWQKPAERKECAISKVMTDKPILDENSVPSCLENIRRDELEVTFLGTGSSQPSKYRNVTAIYFNLFSNGSLLLDCGEGTLAQLKRRYGMEGAESAVRNLACIWISHIHADHHVGLVRILTLRRDLLKGVSHDPLIVLGPSQLKRFLDAYQRLEDLDMQFLDNKATTLFSWETFELDNESNKNNELVLERDEDVKNGNLTSSRESCSQGSSKRLKLSVPVAKVETFALLNRLKKVLNEAGIERLISFPVVHCPESFGVVLKAADRINSIGKAIPGWKVVYSGDTRPCSEMVEASQGATILIHEATFEDGMAGEAIAKNHSTTKEAIEVGNSAAAYRVILTHFSQRYPKVPVLDEISMHKTCIAFDLMTINLADLHVLPKVIPYLKLLFRTEMLIDNSDDHVVEADL
;
A
#
# COMPACT_ATOMS: atom_id res chain seq x y z
N MET A 1 22.57 1.86 -5.65
CA MET A 1 21.62 2.67 -6.43
C MET A 1 21.44 4.00 -5.73
N SER A 2 21.16 5.09 -6.44
CA SER A 2 20.94 6.41 -5.82
C SER A 2 19.66 7.04 -6.35
N PHE A 3 18.84 7.60 -5.46
CA PHE A 3 17.53 8.15 -5.77
C PHE A 3 17.38 9.55 -5.18
N PRO A 4 16.99 10.56 -5.98
CA PRO A 4 16.45 11.79 -5.44
C PRO A 4 15.05 11.53 -4.88
N CYS A 5 14.87 11.71 -3.58
CA CYS A 5 13.55 11.74 -2.96
C CYS A 5 12.94 13.10 -3.27
N LEU A 6 11.93 13.07 -4.14
CA LEU A 6 11.37 14.26 -4.76
C LEU A 6 10.35 15.01 -3.89
N LEU A 7 9.89 14.45 -2.75
CA LEU A 7 8.62 14.91 -2.17
C LEU A 7 8.53 14.82 -0.65
N ARG A 8 7.64 15.67 -0.11
CA ARG A 8 7.06 15.67 1.24
C ARG A 8 6.41 14.33 1.62
N ASP A 9 5.86 13.62 0.62
CA ASP A 9 5.07 12.40 0.79
C ASP A 9 5.85 11.16 0.35
N CYS A 10 6.65 10.62 1.26
CA CYS A 10 7.49 9.44 1.06
C CYS A 10 6.70 8.10 1.07
N TRP A 11 5.40 8.08 0.73
CA TRP A 11 4.54 6.91 0.98
C TRP A 11 4.97 5.63 0.22
N TRP A 12 5.56 5.77 -0.97
CA TRP A 12 6.07 4.65 -1.79
C TRP A 12 7.50 4.24 -1.40
N THR A 13 8.21 5.08 -0.65
CA THR A 13 9.64 4.86 -0.38
C THR A 13 9.86 3.63 0.49
N SER A 14 8.95 3.31 1.43
CA SER A 14 9.05 2.12 2.28
C SER A 14 9.14 0.84 1.45
N SER A 15 8.22 0.64 0.51
CA SER A 15 8.18 -0.57 -0.32
C SER A 15 9.31 -0.62 -1.33
N LEU A 16 9.65 0.51 -1.96
CA LEU A 16 10.78 0.56 -2.87
C LEU A 16 12.09 0.23 -2.14
N LEU A 17 12.28 0.76 -0.93
CA LEU A 17 13.45 0.45 -0.11
C LEU A 17 13.47 -1.01 0.34
N LEU A 18 12.32 -1.58 0.68
CA LEU A 18 12.20 -3.00 0.99
C LEU A 18 12.66 -3.87 -0.20
N THR A 19 12.14 -3.61 -1.39
CA THR A 19 12.51 -4.36 -2.60
C THR A 19 13.99 -4.20 -2.90
N LEU A 20 14.50 -2.96 -2.91
CA LEU A 20 15.90 -2.69 -3.27
C LEU A 20 16.91 -3.20 -2.24
N ALA A 21 16.60 -3.12 -0.95
CA ALA A 21 17.43 -3.69 0.11
C ALA A 21 17.34 -5.22 0.15
N GLY A 22 16.18 -5.78 -0.23
CA GLY A 22 15.93 -7.23 -0.28
C GLY A 22 16.57 -7.94 -1.48
N MET A 23 16.98 -7.23 -2.54
CA MET A 23 17.64 -7.81 -3.72
C MET A 23 19.04 -8.39 -3.45
N GLY A 24 19.62 -8.23 -2.24
CA GLY A 24 20.77 -9.02 -1.80
C GLY A 24 22.13 -8.72 -2.46
N ASP A 25 22.20 -7.94 -3.55
CA ASP A 25 23.42 -7.70 -4.33
C ASP A 25 24.52 -6.86 -3.61
N GLY A 26 24.38 -6.54 -2.32
CA GLY A 26 25.34 -5.71 -1.59
C GLY A 26 25.45 -4.26 -2.09
N VAL A 27 24.55 -3.83 -2.98
CA VAL A 27 24.56 -2.48 -3.57
C VAL A 27 23.96 -1.46 -2.59
N PRO A 28 24.70 -0.44 -2.12
CA PRO A 28 24.16 0.58 -1.22
C PRO A 28 23.05 1.39 -1.91
N VAL A 29 21.97 1.69 -1.19
CA VAL A 29 20.85 2.53 -1.63
C VAL A 29 21.00 3.91 -1.01
N ASN A 30 21.31 4.91 -1.84
CA ASN A 30 21.46 6.30 -1.42
C ASN A 30 20.19 7.09 -1.70
N ILE A 31 19.57 7.66 -0.68
CA ILE A 31 18.38 8.51 -0.80
C ILE A 31 18.79 9.96 -0.53
N TRP A 32 18.43 10.87 -1.43
CA TRP A 32 18.68 12.30 -1.28
C TRP A 32 17.39 13.03 -0.93
N GLY A 33 17.38 13.88 0.09
CA GLY A 33 16.16 14.63 0.43
C GLY A 33 16.39 15.71 1.49
N PRO A 34 15.33 16.41 1.90
CA PRO A 34 15.42 17.45 2.92
C PRO A 34 15.84 16.88 4.29
N SER A 35 16.21 17.77 5.21
CA SER A 35 16.83 17.45 6.50
C SER A 35 16.03 16.50 7.42
N ASN A 36 14.74 16.33 7.18
CA ASN A 36 13.80 15.49 7.92
C ASN A 36 13.61 14.08 7.33
N LEU A 37 14.17 13.80 6.14
CA LEU A 37 14.09 12.48 5.52
C LEU A 37 14.71 11.39 6.41
N ASN A 38 15.76 11.73 7.16
CA ASN A 38 16.42 10.80 8.09
C ASN A 38 15.47 10.26 9.17
N ILE A 39 14.58 11.09 9.72
CA ILE A 39 13.61 10.69 10.75
C ILE A 39 12.75 9.54 10.22
N LEU A 40 12.30 9.67 8.97
CA LEU A 40 11.45 8.69 8.34
C LEU A 40 12.22 7.42 7.97
N VAL A 41 13.38 7.56 7.32
CA VAL A 41 14.19 6.42 6.93
C VAL A 41 14.66 5.63 8.15
N ASP A 42 15.04 6.30 9.24
CA ASP A 42 15.40 5.66 10.51
C ASP A 42 14.22 4.91 11.11
N ALA A 43 13.00 5.43 11.00
CA ALA A 43 11.80 4.74 11.44
C ALA A 43 11.49 3.50 10.58
N MET A 44 11.72 3.57 9.27
CA MET A 44 11.53 2.43 8.35
C MET A 44 12.50 1.27 8.62
N LYS A 45 13.66 1.53 9.25
CA LYS A 45 14.64 0.48 9.59
C LYS A 45 14.06 -0.62 10.50
N CYS A 46 12.93 -0.39 11.18
CA CYS A 46 12.32 -1.42 12.01
C CYS A 46 11.67 -2.57 11.21
N PHE A 47 11.45 -2.42 9.90
CA PHE A 47 10.89 -3.45 9.02
C PHE A 47 11.63 -3.63 7.69
N ILE A 48 12.66 -2.83 7.39
CA ILE A 48 13.49 -3.04 6.22
C ILE A 48 14.60 -4.06 6.55
N PRO A 49 14.67 -5.21 5.84
CA PRO A 49 15.80 -6.13 5.95
C PRO A 49 17.06 -5.47 5.38
N HIS A 50 18.24 -5.82 5.90
CA HIS A 50 19.52 -5.23 5.47
C HIS A 50 19.56 -3.69 5.49
N HIS A 51 18.86 -3.07 6.44
CA HIS A 51 18.75 -1.61 6.56
C HIS A 51 20.10 -0.87 6.62
N SER A 52 21.20 -1.55 6.95
CA SER A 52 22.57 -1.02 6.90
C SER A 52 23.00 -0.58 5.50
N MET A 53 22.34 -1.06 4.46
CA MET A 53 22.58 -0.71 3.06
C MET A 53 21.87 0.59 2.64
N VAL A 54 20.98 1.14 3.47
CA VAL A 54 20.23 2.36 3.17
C VAL A 54 20.93 3.57 3.79
N HIS A 55 21.33 4.52 2.95
CA HIS A 55 22.04 5.73 3.33
C HIS A 55 21.24 6.97 2.92
N THR A 56 21.06 7.91 3.85
CA THR A 56 20.41 9.20 3.60
C THR A 56 21.44 10.29 3.41
N ASN A 57 21.25 11.09 2.36
CA ASN A 57 22.06 12.27 2.05
C ASN A 57 21.16 13.50 2.12
N LEU A 58 21.49 14.44 3.01
CA LEU A 58 20.66 15.61 3.27
C LEU A 58 20.99 16.73 2.28
N VAL A 59 19.96 17.35 1.71
CA VAL A 59 20.07 18.56 0.89
C VAL A 59 20.02 19.77 1.83
N SER A 60 21.18 20.32 2.17
CA SER A 60 21.32 21.43 3.12
C SER A 60 21.42 22.81 2.48
N HIS A 61 21.81 22.91 1.20
CA HIS A 61 22.04 24.17 0.48
C HIS A 61 21.65 24.09 -1.00
N THR A 62 21.45 25.25 -1.64
CA THR A 62 21.35 25.36 -3.09
C THR A 62 22.69 25.01 -3.74
N GLY A 63 22.74 23.95 -4.54
CA GLY A 63 23.99 23.51 -5.15
C GLY A 63 23.97 22.10 -5.75
N PRO A 64 25.06 21.69 -6.42
CA PRO A 64 25.20 20.32 -6.91
C PRO A 64 25.25 19.32 -5.74
N LEU A 65 24.58 18.18 -5.88
CA LEU A 65 24.63 17.11 -4.88
C LEU A 65 26.03 16.48 -4.87
N GLN A 66 26.80 16.68 -3.80
CA GLN A 66 28.14 16.10 -3.66
C GLN A 66 28.09 14.73 -3.01
N ILE A 67 28.55 13.70 -3.70
CA ILE A 67 28.75 12.36 -3.13
C ILE A 67 30.00 12.41 -2.24
N ASP A 68 29.84 12.36 -0.93
CA ASP A 68 30.98 12.19 -0.02
C ASP A 68 31.67 10.85 -0.33
N SER A 69 32.87 10.97 -0.89
CA SER A 69 33.70 9.84 -1.31
C SER A 69 34.31 9.15 -0.10
N SER A 70 33.61 8.19 0.51
CA SER A 70 34.23 7.26 1.46
C SER A 70 33.93 5.77 1.20
N ALA A 71 33.05 5.43 0.26
CA ALA A 71 32.84 4.05 -0.17
C ALA A 71 33.16 3.90 -1.66
N ALA A 72 34.15 3.07 -1.96
CA ALA A 72 34.55 2.70 -3.30
C ALA A 72 33.42 1.93 -4.02
N VAL A 73 32.46 2.65 -4.60
CA VAL A 73 31.62 2.18 -5.70
C VAL A 73 31.66 3.27 -6.77
N ALA A 74 32.58 3.09 -7.71
CA ALA A 74 32.74 3.92 -8.88
C ALA A 74 31.37 4.11 -9.58
N SER A 75 30.94 5.37 -9.66
CA SER A 75 29.58 5.79 -9.96
C SER A 75 29.15 5.54 -11.41
N LYS A 76 27.97 4.92 -11.58
CA LYS A 76 27.18 4.93 -12.84
C LYS A 76 26.54 6.30 -13.14
N PHE A 77 26.74 7.32 -12.29
CA PHE A 77 26.25 8.69 -12.49
C PHE A 77 27.24 9.62 -13.23
N LYS A 78 28.28 9.07 -13.89
CA LYS A 78 29.21 9.89 -14.68
C LYS A 78 28.53 10.75 -15.77
N ASP A 79 27.32 10.40 -16.18
CA ASP A 79 26.69 10.98 -17.36
C ASP A 79 25.66 12.11 -17.07
N VAL A 80 25.22 12.30 -15.82
CA VAL A 80 24.19 13.29 -15.44
C VAL A 80 24.59 14.04 -14.17
N LYS A 81 24.59 15.37 -14.21
CA LYS A 81 24.75 16.26 -13.06
C LYS A 81 23.37 16.61 -12.50
N ILE A 82 23.16 16.39 -11.20
CA ILE A 82 21.90 16.71 -10.51
C ILE A 82 22.17 17.79 -9.47
N SER A 83 21.40 18.88 -9.52
CA SER A 83 21.38 19.91 -8.48
C SER A 83 19.99 20.04 -7.88
N ALA A 84 19.94 20.49 -6.63
CA ALA A 84 18.71 20.65 -5.88
C ALA A 84 18.55 22.09 -5.39
N ILE A 85 17.31 22.60 -5.47
CA ILE A 85 16.92 23.94 -5.01
C ILE A 85 15.77 23.75 -4.02
N LEU A 86 15.95 24.23 -2.79
CA LEU A 86 14.92 24.18 -1.76
C LEU A 86 13.91 25.30 -1.97
N LEU A 87 12.63 24.97 -1.82
CA LEU A 87 11.51 25.89 -1.96
C LEU A 87 10.71 25.93 -0.65
N GLN A 88 10.61 27.11 -0.05
CA GLN A 88 9.84 27.33 1.18
C GLN A 88 8.56 28.12 0.88
N PRO A 89 7.47 27.94 1.66
CA PRO A 89 6.25 28.71 1.44
C PRO A 89 6.48 30.19 1.76
N ASN A 90 6.16 31.06 0.81
CA ASN A 90 6.20 32.50 1.01
C ASN A 90 5.16 32.96 2.07
N GLY A 91 5.54 33.92 2.91
CA GLY A 91 4.67 34.52 3.93
C GLY A 91 4.64 33.81 5.29
N VAL A 92 5.39 32.72 5.46
CA VAL A 92 5.56 32.04 6.75
C VAL A 92 6.90 32.47 7.36
N LYS A 93 6.92 32.84 8.66
CA LYS A 93 8.18 33.15 9.34
C LYS A 93 9.06 31.90 9.36
N ALA A 94 10.38 32.04 9.19
CA ALA A 94 11.31 30.92 9.20
C ALA A 94 11.23 30.03 10.46
N SER A 95 10.76 30.58 11.60
CA SER A 95 10.50 29.83 12.84
C SER A 95 9.28 28.91 12.79
N ASP A 96 8.33 29.20 11.90
CA ASP A 96 6.99 28.57 11.84
C ASP A 96 6.87 27.60 10.66
N VAL A 97 7.88 27.54 9.79
CA VAL A 97 7.95 26.60 8.66
C VAL A 97 8.18 25.20 9.22
N LYS A 98 7.22 24.29 9.03
CA LYS A 98 7.42 22.89 9.41
C LYS A 98 8.41 22.23 8.43
N PRO A 99 9.14 21.18 8.84
CA PRO A 99 10.01 20.47 7.90
C PRO A 99 9.24 19.85 6.72
N SER A 100 8.00 19.43 6.94
CA SER A 100 7.08 19.00 5.88
C SER A 100 6.61 20.13 4.98
N ASP A 101 6.95 21.38 5.30
CA ASP A 101 6.64 22.52 4.45
C ASP A 101 7.70 22.79 3.37
N VAL A 102 8.86 22.14 3.42
CA VAL A 102 9.92 22.35 2.42
C VAL A 102 9.66 21.47 1.20
N SER A 103 9.75 22.06 0.02
CA SER A 103 9.69 21.37 -1.27
C SER A 103 11.05 21.44 -1.98
N VAL A 104 11.31 20.53 -2.93
CA VAL A 104 12.61 20.44 -3.61
C VAL A 104 12.41 20.44 -5.12
N ILE A 105 13.17 21.30 -5.80
CA ILE A 105 13.28 21.34 -7.26
C ILE A 105 14.58 20.67 -7.64
N TYR A 106 14.54 19.75 -8.60
CA TYR A 106 15.73 19.08 -9.13
C TYR A 106 16.01 19.54 -10.55
N VAL A 107 17.26 19.88 -10.82
CA VAL A 107 17.74 20.17 -12.18
C VAL A 107 18.71 19.07 -12.58
N CYS A 108 18.35 18.35 -13.65
CA CYS A 108 19.10 17.24 -14.20
C CYS A 108 19.74 17.68 -15.52
N GLU A 109 21.06 17.84 -15.52
CA GLU A 109 21.86 18.28 -16.67
C GLU A 109 22.65 17.09 -17.22
N LEU A 110 22.44 16.71 -18.48
CA LEU A 110 23.32 15.74 -19.14
C LEU A 110 24.62 16.45 -19.57
N HIS A 111 25.74 15.72 -19.58
CA HIS A 111 27.00 16.27 -20.07
C HIS A 111 26.96 16.58 -21.57
N GLU A 112 27.66 17.62 -22.00
CA GLU A 112 27.84 17.92 -23.43
C GLU A 112 28.55 16.77 -24.17
N ILE A 113 28.03 16.36 -25.33
CA ILE A 113 28.73 15.40 -26.19
C ILE A 113 29.73 16.16 -27.04
N LYS A 114 31.02 15.81 -26.92
CA LYS A 114 32.06 16.31 -27.80
C LYS A 114 31.73 15.97 -29.25
N GLY A 115 31.94 16.92 -30.16
CA GLY A 115 31.68 16.70 -31.58
C GLY A 115 32.47 15.52 -32.16
N LYS A 116 31.95 14.94 -33.25
CA LYS A 116 32.60 13.81 -33.92
C LYS A 116 33.98 14.22 -34.44
N PHE A 117 35.01 13.40 -34.18
CA PHE A 117 36.34 13.60 -34.77
C PHE A 117 36.34 13.17 -36.24
N TYR A 118 36.75 14.07 -37.13
CA TYR A 118 36.85 13.82 -38.57
C TYR A 118 38.28 13.46 -38.93
N LYS A 119 38.57 12.15 -38.98
CA LYS A 119 39.89 11.64 -39.33
C LYS A 119 40.39 12.17 -40.68
N GLU A 120 39.53 12.22 -41.68
CA GLU A 120 39.88 12.72 -43.02
C GLU A 120 40.36 14.18 -42.99
N LYS A 121 39.76 15.04 -42.16
CA LYS A 121 40.21 16.42 -41.97
C LYS A 121 41.56 16.48 -41.25
N ALA A 122 41.76 15.63 -40.25
CA ALA A 122 43.03 15.55 -39.52
C ALA A 122 44.17 15.05 -40.43
N ASP A 123 43.90 14.05 -41.25
CA ASP A 123 44.85 13.50 -42.24
C ASP A 123 45.19 14.56 -43.30
N ALA A 124 44.19 15.31 -43.80
CA ALA A 124 44.39 16.43 -44.74
C ALA A 124 45.22 17.57 -44.15
N LEU A 125 45.16 17.79 -42.84
CA LEU A 125 45.99 18.76 -42.11
C LEU A 125 47.35 18.18 -41.68
N GLY A 126 47.71 16.98 -42.16
CA GLY A 126 49.01 16.36 -41.95
C GLY A 126 49.21 15.75 -40.56
N ILE A 127 48.14 15.40 -39.84
CA ILE A 127 48.22 14.67 -38.56
C ILE A 127 48.17 13.16 -38.84
N THR A 128 49.28 12.48 -38.60
CA THR A 128 49.44 11.04 -38.83
C THR A 128 49.66 10.26 -37.52
N VAL A 129 50.09 10.94 -36.46
CA VAL A 129 50.36 10.35 -35.15
C VAL A 129 49.06 10.23 -34.33
N LYS A 130 48.66 9.00 -34.00
CA LYS A 130 47.41 8.71 -33.26
C LYS A 130 47.31 9.36 -31.87
N THR A 131 48.42 9.59 -31.18
CA THR A 131 48.39 10.28 -29.87
C THR A 131 47.91 11.72 -30.00
N LYS A 132 48.20 12.39 -31.11
CA LYS A 132 47.72 13.75 -31.40
C LYS A 132 46.21 13.81 -31.62
N TYR A 133 45.59 12.72 -32.11
CA TYR A 133 44.11 12.63 -32.16
C TYR A 133 43.48 12.67 -30.76
N LYS A 134 44.11 12.02 -29.79
CA LYS A 134 43.66 12.03 -28.38
C LYS A 134 43.82 13.43 -27.78
N GLU A 135 44.90 14.13 -28.09
CA GLU A 135 45.12 15.51 -27.63
C GLU A 135 44.09 16.48 -28.21
N LEU A 136 43.80 16.39 -29.51
CA LEU A 136 42.79 17.18 -30.20
C LEU A 136 41.38 16.92 -29.65
N THR A 137 41.00 15.65 -29.44
CA THR A 137 39.71 15.29 -28.81
C THR A 137 39.62 15.69 -27.33
N GLN A 138 40.76 15.96 -26.68
CA GLN A 138 40.83 16.52 -25.32
C GLN A 138 40.85 18.06 -25.30
N GLY A 139 40.75 18.72 -26.46
CA GLY A 139 40.70 20.17 -26.56
C GLY A 139 42.08 20.83 -26.64
N LYS A 140 43.16 20.06 -26.80
CA LYS A 140 44.53 20.59 -26.93
C LYS A 140 44.88 20.78 -28.41
N SER A 141 45.45 21.93 -28.74
CA SER A 141 45.98 22.20 -30.08
C SER A 141 47.34 21.52 -30.25
N VAL A 142 47.61 21.00 -31.44
CA VAL A 142 48.83 20.22 -31.73
C VAL A 142 49.49 20.73 -33.00
N LYS A 143 50.80 20.58 -33.14
CA LYS A 143 51.48 20.84 -34.42
C LYS A 143 51.24 19.69 -35.40
N SER A 144 51.05 20.02 -36.68
CA SER A 144 50.99 19.03 -37.76
C SER A 144 52.29 18.22 -37.87
N ASP A 145 52.19 16.95 -38.29
CA ASP A 145 53.36 16.07 -38.47
C ASP A 145 54.06 16.30 -39.82
N LEU A 146 53.31 16.79 -40.81
CA LEU A 146 53.76 16.92 -42.20
C LEU A 146 53.76 18.36 -42.70
N LEU A 147 53.07 19.27 -42.01
CA LEU A 147 52.93 20.68 -42.38
C LEU A 147 53.40 21.57 -41.23
N ASP A 148 53.93 22.77 -41.50
CA ASP A 148 54.29 23.73 -40.45
C ASP A 148 53.08 24.58 -40.04
N ILE A 149 52.02 23.91 -39.59
CA ILE A 149 50.78 24.53 -39.11
C ILE A 149 50.40 23.99 -37.73
N THR A 150 49.69 24.80 -36.96
CA THR A 150 49.04 24.35 -35.71
C THR A 150 47.61 23.96 -36.01
N VAL A 151 47.23 22.74 -35.66
CA VAL A 151 45.87 22.22 -35.83
C VAL A 151 45.14 22.39 -34.49
N HIS A 152 44.01 23.09 -34.55
CA HIS A 152 43.13 23.31 -33.42
C HIS A 152 42.01 22.26 -33.40
N PRO A 153 41.42 21.94 -32.23
CA PRO A 153 40.30 21.01 -32.14
C PRO A 153 39.14 21.35 -33.09
N ASN A 154 38.82 22.64 -33.25
CA ASN A 154 37.72 23.09 -34.12
C ASN A 154 37.95 22.79 -35.61
N ASP A 155 39.20 22.56 -36.03
CA ASP A 155 39.53 22.25 -37.43
C ASP A 155 39.13 20.80 -37.80
N VAL A 156 39.11 19.91 -36.80
CA VAL A 156 38.96 18.46 -36.98
C VAL A 156 37.80 17.84 -36.21
N MET A 157 37.16 18.60 -35.31
CA MET A 157 36.00 18.17 -34.53
C MET A 157 34.71 18.77 -35.12
N GLY A 158 33.60 18.03 -35.03
CA GLY A 158 32.26 18.59 -35.21
C GLY A 158 31.90 19.58 -34.11
N ALA A 159 30.83 20.35 -34.31
CA ALA A 159 30.28 21.18 -33.24
C ALA A 159 29.89 20.29 -32.04
N PRO A 160 30.17 20.72 -30.80
CA PRO A 160 29.67 20.01 -29.63
C PRO A 160 28.14 20.02 -29.62
N VAL A 161 27.55 18.97 -29.04
CA VAL A 161 26.10 18.88 -28.86
C VAL A 161 25.79 19.09 -27.38
N PRO A 162 25.11 20.20 -27.01
CA PRO A 162 24.73 20.47 -25.64
C PRO A 162 23.95 19.30 -25.03
N GLY A 163 24.22 19.02 -23.76
CA GLY A 163 23.46 18.02 -23.03
C GLY A 163 22.06 18.55 -22.72
N PRO A 164 21.00 17.74 -22.91
CA PRO A 164 19.65 18.18 -22.63
C PRO A 164 19.44 18.34 -21.12
N ILE A 165 18.55 19.26 -20.75
CA ILE A 165 18.25 19.58 -19.34
C ILE A 165 16.77 19.27 -19.04
N VAL A 166 16.54 18.64 -17.88
CA VAL A 166 15.20 18.39 -17.33
C VAL A 166 15.10 19.02 -15.95
N ILE A 167 14.00 19.73 -15.69
CA ILE A 167 13.70 20.31 -14.38
C ILE A 167 12.47 19.60 -13.81
N ILE A 168 12.56 19.12 -12.58
CA ILE A 168 11.43 18.54 -11.83
C ILE A 168 11.06 19.53 -10.72
N VAL A 169 9.84 20.04 -10.78
CA VAL A 169 9.35 21.08 -9.86
C VAL A 169 8.20 20.52 -9.03
N ASP A 170 8.44 20.33 -7.74
CA ASP A 170 7.39 20.18 -6.75
C ASP A 170 6.92 21.56 -6.26
N CYS A 171 5.63 21.82 -6.35
CA CYS A 171 5.02 23.10 -5.97
C CYS A 171 3.62 22.86 -5.36
N PRO A 172 3.55 22.56 -4.06
CA PRO A 172 2.34 22.04 -3.44
C PRO A 172 1.27 23.09 -3.15
N THR A 173 1.65 24.36 -2.91
CA THR A 173 0.69 25.41 -2.55
C THR A 173 0.94 26.71 -3.31
N SER A 174 -0.05 27.60 -3.33
CA SER A 174 0.09 28.92 -3.95
C SER A 174 1.22 29.75 -3.31
N SER A 175 1.51 29.56 -2.03
CA SER A 175 2.65 30.21 -1.36
C SER A 175 4.00 29.73 -1.90
N HIS A 176 4.12 28.45 -2.28
CA HIS A 176 5.32 27.93 -2.94
C HIS A 176 5.46 28.50 -4.34
N ALA A 177 4.34 28.65 -5.07
CA ALA A 177 4.36 29.24 -6.40
C ALA A 177 4.88 30.69 -6.37
N LEU A 178 4.58 31.47 -5.33
CA LEU A 178 5.11 32.83 -5.16
C LEU A 178 6.62 32.85 -4.89
N GLU A 179 7.12 31.92 -4.09
CA GLU A 179 8.56 31.77 -3.86
C GLU A 179 9.28 31.33 -5.15
N LEU A 180 8.70 30.38 -5.88
CA LEU A 180 9.23 29.84 -7.13
C LEU A 180 9.44 30.94 -8.18
N ILE A 181 8.51 31.90 -8.26
CA ILE A 181 8.61 33.05 -9.17
C ILE A 181 9.79 33.95 -8.83
N SER A 182 10.14 34.03 -7.54
CA SER A 182 11.18 34.90 -6.98
C SER A 182 12.55 34.23 -6.92
N ALA A 183 12.62 32.92 -7.13
CA ALA A 183 13.84 32.13 -7.04
C ALA A 183 14.86 32.51 -8.12
N GLN A 184 15.92 33.19 -7.70
CA GLN A 184 17.00 33.65 -8.59
C GLN A 184 17.85 32.49 -9.12
N SER A 185 17.90 31.36 -8.41
CA SER A 185 18.66 30.17 -8.80
C SER A 185 18.21 29.53 -10.12
N LEU A 186 17.02 29.89 -10.63
CA LEU A 186 16.50 29.41 -11.91
C LEU A 186 16.74 30.37 -13.08
N ASN A 187 17.31 31.56 -12.82
CA ASN A 187 17.47 32.61 -13.84
C ASN A 187 18.30 32.15 -15.05
N ASP A 188 19.33 31.33 -14.82
CA ASP A 188 20.22 30.82 -15.87
C ASP A 188 19.54 29.81 -16.82
N TYR A 189 18.32 29.37 -16.49
CA TYR A 189 17.55 28.42 -17.28
C TYR A 189 16.34 29.06 -18.00
N TYR A 190 16.08 30.35 -17.79
CA TYR A 190 14.98 31.06 -18.44
C TYR A 190 15.34 31.46 -19.87
N SER A 191 14.36 31.42 -20.77
CA SER A 191 14.52 31.74 -22.20
C SER A 191 14.67 33.25 -22.48
N ASP A 192 14.24 34.11 -21.55
CA ASP A 192 14.16 35.57 -21.72
C ASP A 192 15.36 36.35 -21.14
N SER A 193 16.41 35.70 -20.64
CA SER A 193 17.58 36.42 -20.15
C SER A 193 18.31 37.06 -21.34
N ASN A 194 18.21 38.38 -21.49
CA ASN A 194 18.92 39.23 -22.47
C ASN A 194 20.46 39.06 -22.49
N ASN A 195 21.02 38.22 -21.62
CA ASN A 195 22.36 37.70 -21.74
C ASN A 195 22.30 36.38 -22.49
N GLN A 196 22.58 36.40 -23.79
CA GLN A 196 23.29 35.30 -24.44
C GLN A 196 24.66 35.13 -23.75
N SER A 197 24.65 34.70 -22.50
CA SER A 197 25.84 34.17 -21.87
C SER A 197 26.17 32.89 -22.62
N GLN A 198 27.46 32.67 -22.86
CA GLN A 198 28.00 31.61 -23.70
C GLN A 198 27.73 30.18 -23.18
N SER A 199 26.85 29.98 -22.19
CA SER A 199 26.39 28.68 -21.69
C SER A 199 25.02 28.32 -22.26
N GLY A 200 25.03 27.49 -23.30
CA GLY A 200 23.85 26.98 -24.02
C GLY A 200 23.01 25.96 -23.22
N ASN A 201 22.50 26.35 -22.06
CA ASN A 201 21.65 25.53 -21.21
C ASN A 201 20.20 25.53 -21.70
N ILE A 202 19.89 24.70 -22.69
CA ILE A 202 18.53 24.55 -23.22
C ILE A 202 17.75 23.57 -22.33
N VAL A 203 16.69 24.05 -21.69
CA VAL A 203 15.74 23.20 -20.96
C VAL A 203 14.81 22.53 -21.95
N ASN A 204 14.82 21.19 -21.98
CA ASN A 204 14.00 20.41 -22.91
C ASN A 204 12.67 19.99 -22.30
N CYS A 205 12.62 19.76 -21.00
CA CYS A 205 11.42 19.33 -20.30
C CYS A 205 11.33 19.92 -18.89
N VAL A 206 10.13 20.35 -18.51
CA VAL A 206 9.79 20.67 -17.12
C VAL A 206 8.67 19.74 -16.68
N ILE A 207 8.92 18.97 -15.61
CA ILE A 207 7.93 18.10 -14.97
C ILE A 207 7.36 18.84 -13.77
N HIS A 208 6.06 19.09 -13.78
CA HIS A 208 5.34 19.82 -12.74
C HIS A 208 4.60 18.85 -11.84
N LEU A 209 4.96 18.84 -10.55
CA LEU A 209 4.28 18.12 -9.48
C LEU A 209 3.55 19.15 -8.62
N GLY A 210 2.23 19.12 -8.62
CA GLY A 210 1.42 20.05 -7.82
C GLY A 210 -0.07 19.95 -8.13
N PRO A 211 -0.94 20.39 -7.21
CA PRO A 211 -2.37 20.31 -7.42
C PRO A 211 -2.82 21.23 -8.56
N ALA A 212 -3.91 20.84 -9.23
CA ALA A 212 -4.47 21.58 -10.36
C ALA A 212 -4.76 23.05 -10.01
N SER A 213 -5.19 23.35 -8.78
CA SER A 213 -5.44 24.71 -8.29
C SER A 213 -4.20 25.62 -8.31
N VAL A 214 -3.00 25.06 -8.13
CA VAL A 214 -1.73 25.80 -8.14
C VAL A 214 -1.21 25.95 -9.56
N VAL A 215 -1.13 24.86 -10.30
CA VAL A 215 -0.58 24.83 -11.67
C VAL A 215 -1.47 25.65 -12.64
N ASN A 216 -2.79 25.71 -12.39
CA ASN A 216 -3.70 26.52 -13.19
C ASN A 216 -3.69 28.01 -12.87
N SER A 217 -3.08 28.41 -11.75
CA SER A 217 -3.06 29.82 -11.36
C SER A 217 -2.37 30.69 -12.41
N SER A 218 -2.85 31.92 -12.57
CA SER A 218 -2.29 32.87 -13.54
C SER A 218 -0.81 33.17 -13.27
N HIS A 219 -0.39 33.15 -12.00
CA HIS A 219 0.99 33.34 -11.58
C HIS A 219 1.89 32.18 -12.02
N TYR A 220 1.46 30.94 -11.80
CA TYR A 220 2.23 29.76 -12.19
C TYR A 220 2.37 29.63 -13.70
N LYS A 221 1.27 29.86 -14.45
CA LYS A 221 1.30 29.87 -15.92
C LYS A 221 2.23 30.94 -16.50
N LYS A 222 2.30 32.13 -15.89
CA LYS A 222 3.28 33.17 -16.28
C LYS A 222 4.72 32.72 -16.04
N TRP A 223 4.99 32.03 -14.93
CA TRP A 223 6.31 31.47 -14.66
C TRP A 223 6.67 30.35 -15.64
N MET A 224 5.75 29.44 -15.94
CA MET A 224 5.97 28.37 -16.93
C MET A 224 6.42 28.92 -18.29
N LYS A 225 5.82 30.02 -18.75
CA LYS A 225 6.15 30.65 -20.04
C LYS A 225 7.60 31.14 -20.15
N LYS A 226 8.32 31.29 -19.03
CA LYS A 226 9.76 31.59 -19.04
C LYS A 226 10.61 30.44 -19.60
N PHE A 227 10.06 29.24 -19.72
CA PHE A 227 10.68 28.05 -20.34
C PHE A 227 10.06 27.75 -21.71
N SER A 228 9.91 28.75 -22.57
CA SER A 228 9.16 28.65 -23.82
C SER A 228 9.68 27.59 -24.83
N SER A 229 10.93 27.15 -24.68
CA SER A 229 11.54 26.08 -25.48
C SER A 229 11.32 24.66 -24.90
N ALA A 230 10.80 24.54 -23.67
CA ALA A 230 10.63 23.28 -22.98
C ALA A 230 9.24 22.66 -23.21
N GLN A 231 9.18 21.33 -23.19
CA GLN A 231 7.91 20.60 -23.08
C GLN A 231 7.50 20.49 -21.61
N HIS A 232 6.30 20.95 -21.29
CA HIS A 232 5.77 20.95 -19.94
C HIS A 232 4.91 19.71 -19.69
N VAL A 233 5.32 18.85 -18.75
CA VAL A 233 4.60 17.63 -18.35
C VAL A 233 3.95 17.84 -16.98
N MET A 234 2.62 17.71 -16.92
CA MET A 234 1.80 17.93 -15.72
C MET A 234 1.52 16.58 -15.03
N ALA A 235 2.20 16.30 -13.94
CA ALA A 235 1.99 15.11 -13.13
C ALA A 235 1.12 15.44 -11.89
N GLY A 236 0.07 14.64 -11.66
CA GLY A 236 -0.90 14.85 -10.57
C GLY A 236 -2.09 15.76 -10.90
N TYR A 237 -2.30 16.11 -12.19
CA TYR A 237 -3.30 17.09 -12.65
C TYR A 237 -4.69 16.50 -13.01
N VAL A 238 -4.81 15.21 -13.39
CA VAL A 238 -6.10 14.57 -13.75
C VAL A 238 -6.25 13.20 -13.07
N MET A 239 -7.33 13.02 -12.30
CA MET A 239 -7.72 11.74 -11.67
C MET A 239 -8.76 10.98 -12.52
N ASN A 240 -8.60 10.94 -13.85
CA ASN A 240 -9.51 10.16 -14.73
C ASN A 240 -9.01 8.71 -14.96
N GLU A 241 -8.01 8.26 -14.22
CA GLU A 241 -7.34 6.97 -14.45
C GLU A 241 -8.05 5.76 -13.84
N VAL A 242 -9.33 5.87 -13.45
CA VAL A 242 -10.09 4.69 -13.02
C VAL A 242 -10.36 3.73 -14.20
N GLN A 243 -10.28 4.21 -15.45
CA GLN A 243 -10.58 3.40 -16.64
C GLN A 243 -9.39 2.56 -17.14
N ASN A 244 -8.13 2.92 -16.82
CA ASN A 244 -6.94 2.26 -17.36
C ASN A 244 -6.10 1.63 -16.24
N PRO A 245 -6.34 0.36 -15.89
CA PRO A 245 -5.60 -0.30 -14.83
C PRO A 245 -4.13 -0.46 -15.21
N ILE A 246 -3.22 0.07 -14.38
CA ILE A 246 -1.76 -0.05 -14.53
C ILE A 246 -1.35 -1.52 -14.55
N LEU A 247 -1.92 -2.33 -13.65
CA LEU A 247 -1.70 -3.76 -13.56
C LEU A 247 -2.68 -4.51 -14.48
N LYS A 248 -2.37 -4.56 -15.78
CA LYS A 248 -3.19 -5.21 -16.81
C LYS A 248 -3.59 -6.65 -16.44
N SER A 249 -2.67 -7.43 -15.86
CA SER A 249 -3.00 -8.82 -15.47
C SER A 249 -3.94 -8.93 -14.27
N SER A 250 -3.78 -8.07 -13.26
CA SER A 250 -4.75 -7.98 -12.16
C SER A 250 -6.14 -7.64 -12.71
N ALA A 251 -6.25 -6.64 -13.60
CA ALA A 251 -7.52 -6.27 -14.22
C ALA A 251 -8.13 -7.39 -15.09
N ARG A 252 -7.30 -8.10 -15.87
CA ARG A 252 -7.73 -9.27 -16.64
C ARG A 252 -8.32 -10.36 -15.74
N ILE A 253 -7.64 -10.67 -14.63
CA ILE A 253 -8.13 -11.65 -13.64
C ILE A 253 -9.45 -11.18 -13.03
N THR A 254 -9.55 -9.92 -12.61
CA THR A 254 -10.80 -9.37 -12.04
C THR A 254 -11.96 -9.46 -13.04
N ALA A 255 -11.74 -9.14 -14.32
CA ALA A 255 -12.78 -9.24 -15.36
C ALA A 255 -13.22 -10.71 -15.58
N ARG A 256 -12.28 -11.65 -15.61
CA ARG A 256 -12.55 -13.10 -15.73
C ARG A 256 -13.33 -13.63 -14.52
N LEU A 257 -12.92 -13.25 -13.31
CA LEU A 257 -13.61 -13.62 -12.06
C LEU A 257 -15.02 -13.02 -11.98
N ASN A 258 -15.19 -11.77 -12.39
CA ASN A 258 -16.50 -11.13 -12.47
C ASN A 258 -17.43 -11.83 -13.46
N TYR A 259 -16.93 -12.21 -14.64
CA TYR A 259 -17.72 -12.96 -15.62
C TYR A 259 -18.23 -14.28 -15.02
N LEU A 260 -17.36 -15.02 -14.33
CA LEU A 260 -17.73 -16.30 -13.73
C LEU A 260 -18.67 -16.14 -12.53
N CYS A 261 -18.39 -15.21 -11.62
CA CYS A 261 -19.09 -15.07 -10.35
C CYS A 261 -19.25 -13.59 -9.95
N PRO A 262 -20.18 -12.86 -10.56
CA PRO A 262 -20.34 -11.42 -10.33
C PRO A 262 -20.80 -11.10 -8.89
N HIS A 263 -21.42 -12.05 -8.19
CA HIS A 263 -21.86 -11.89 -6.80
C HIS A 263 -20.66 -11.77 -5.83
N LEU A 264 -19.58 -12.53 -6.05
CA LEU A 264 -18.37 -12.47 -5.23
C LEU A 264 -17.34 -11.47 -5.77
N PHE A 265 -17.44 -11.13 -7.07
CA PHE A 265 -16.52 -10.22 -7.75
C PHE A 265 -17.28 -9.11 -8.46
N PRO A 266 -17.98 -8.22 -7.73
CA PRO A 266 -18.71 -7.13 -8.35
C PRO A 266 -17.74 -6.15 -9.03
N LEU A 267 -18.10 -5.69 -10.22
CA LEU A 267 -17.44 -4.53 -10.86
C LEU A 267 -17.73 -3.26 -10.06
N MET A 268 -16.99 -2.19 -10.36
CA MET A 268 -17.24 -0.86 -9.84
C MET A 268 -18.74 -0.55 -9.87
N SER A 269 -19.30 -0.38 -8.68
CA SER A 269 -20.72 -0.26 -8.46
C SER A 269 -21.26 1.04 -9.06
N SER A 270 -22.21 0.93 -10.00
CA SER A 270 -23.27 1.92 -10.28
C SER A 270 -24.43 1.83 -9.27
N SER A 271 -24.25 1.07 -8.19
CA SER A 271 -25.25 0.63 -7.21
C SER A 271 -24.92 1.11 -5.78
N ILE A 272 -24.78 2.42 -5.60
CA ILE A 272 -25.13 3.10 -4.34
C ILE A 272 -26.16 4.18 -4.70
N GLN A 273 -27.37 3.76 -5.07
CA GLN A 273 -28.55 4.62 -4.99
C GLN A 273 -29.22 4.33 -3.66
N HIS A 274 -28.78 5.01 -2.60
CA HIS A 274 -29.69 5.26 -1.48
C HIS A 274 -30.63 6.39 -1.88
N PRO A 275 -31.96 6.24 -1.72
CA PRO A 275 -32.91 7.30 -1.98
C PRO A 275 -32.83 8.32 -0.84
N ILE A 276 -31.95 9.31 -0.97
CA ILE A 276 -32.09 10.55 -0.20
C ILE A 276 -32.83 11.54 -1.07
N SER A 277 -34.04 11.82 -0.59
CA SER A 277 -34.99 12.81 -1.07
C SER A 277 -34.36 14.17 -1.31
N THR A 278 -34.93 14.85 -2.31
CA THR A 278 -34.87 16.28 -2.64
C THR A 278 -33.53 16.85 -3.11
N ALA A 279 -33.47 16.98 -4.44
CA ALA A 279 -32.63 17.90 -5.16
C ALA A 279 -32.88 19.36 -4.72
N SER A 280 -31.99 19.89 -3.91
CA SER A 280 -31.65 21.31 -3.82
C SER A 280 -30.51 21.44 -2.83
N ASP A 281 -29.46 22.17 -3.21
CA ASP A 281 -28.38 22.68 -2.35
C ASP A 281 -27.09 21.84 -2.24
N PHE A 282 -26.43 21.57 -3.37
CA PHE A 282 -24.95 21.51 -3.40
C PHE A 282 -24.42 22.04 -4.75
N ASN A 283 -24.50 23.36 -4.93
CA ASN A 283 -23.73 24.09 -5.94
C ASN A 283 -22.39 24.51 -5.32
N PHE A 284 -21.37 23.66 -5.38
CA PHE A 284 -19.98 24.10 -5.30
C PHE A 284 -19.15 23.32 -6.34
N LEU A 285 -18.79 24.05 -7.40
CA LEU A 285 -17.76 23.75 -8.40
C LEU A 285 -18.02 22.57 -9.37
N SER A 286 -19.04 22.73 -10.22
CA SER A 286 -18.97 22.20 -11.59
C SER A 286 -18.14 23.14 -12.48
N GLU A 287 -16.82 23.10 -12.35
CA GLU A 287 -15.98 23.53 -13.47
C GLU A 287 -15.79 22.34 -14.41
N ASP A 288 -16.27 22.55 -15.64
CA ASP A 288 -16.13 21.68 -16.80
C ASP A 288 -14.72 21.04 -16.89
N PRO A 289 -14.57 19.69 -16.89
CA PRO A 289 -13.28 19.01 -16.98
C PRO A 289 -12.57 19.24 -18.33
N THR A 290 -13.20 19.94 -19.27
CA THR A 290 -12.71 20.13 -20.64
C THR A 290 -12.10 21.51 -20.91
N SER A 291 -11.82 22.32 -19.88
CA SER A 291 -10.94 23.49 -20.07
C SER A 291 -9.51 23.03 -20.39
N LYS A 292 -9.27 22.76 -21.68
CA LYS A 292 -7.98 22.36 -22.24
C LYS A 292 -6.92 23.31 -21.69
N LEU A 293 -5.99 22.77 -20.93
CA LEU A 293 -4.74 23.45 -20.63
C LEU A 293 -4.04 23.69 -21.97
N SER A 294 -4.00 24.93 -22.45
CA SER A 294 -3.45 25.24 -23.78
C SER A 294 -1.95 24.99 -23.89
N ASP A 295 -1.25 24.88 -22.75
CA ASP A 295 0.21 25.04 -22.67
C ASP A 295 0.95 23.83 -22.02
N GLY A 296 0.35 22.64 -21.89
CA GLY A 296 1.03 21.48 -21.25
C GLY A 296 0.49 20.08 -21.60
N ILE A 297 1.34 19.07 -21.44
CA ILE A 297 1.05 17.64 -21.65
C ILE A 297 0.72 16.97 -20.32
N PHE A 298 -0.37 16.21 -20.22
CA PHE A 298 -0.64 15.41 -19.02
C PHE A 298 0.30 14.22 -18.93
N ALA A 299 0.83 13.97 -17.73
CA ALA A 299 1.55 12.75 -17.45
C ALA A 299 0.58 11.55 -17.53
N GLU A 300 1.09 10.44 -18.06
CA GLU A 300 0.37 9.16 -18.15
C GLU A 300 1.31 8.07 -17.67
N ASN A 301 0.74 6.97 -17.15
CA ASN A 301 1.53 5.81 -16.76
C ASN A 301 2.35 5.29 -17.94
N LEU A 302 3.65 5.06 -17.71
CA LEU A 302 4.65 4.63 -18.70
C LEU A 302 4.93 5.63 -19.85
N LEU A 303 4.45 6.88 -19.76
CA LEU A 303 4.87 7.95 -20.65
C LEU A 303 6.37 8.21 -20.47
N LYS A 304 7.12 8.23 -21.57
CA LYS A 304 8.57 8.47 -21.54
C LYS A 304 8.89 9.82 -22.15
N PHE A 305 9.89 10.48 -21.57
CA PHE A 305 10.58 11.60 -22.20
C PHE A 305 12.01 11.17 -22.51
N ILE A 306 12.32 10.95 -23.79
CA ILE A 306 13.62 10.47 -24.22
C ILE A 306 14.55 11.68 -24.34
N LEU A 307 15.67 11.67 -23.61
CA LEU A 307 16.69 12.71 -23.69
C LEU A 307 17.79 12.37 -24.70
N ARG A 308 18.08 11.07 -24.85
CA ARG A 308 19.05 10.53 -25.82
C ARG A 308 18.59 9.18 -26.37
N PRO A 309 18.97 8.83 -27.61
CA PRO A 309 19.76 9.63 -28.56
C PRO A 309 18.98 10.86 -29.06
N HIS A 310 19.69 11.92 -29.49
CA HIS A 310 19.06 13.18 -29.90
C HIS A 310 18.05 13.03 -31.05
N ALA A 311 18.22 12.01 -31.90
CA ALA A 311 17.26 11.69 -32.97
C ALA A 311 15.85 11.35 -32.45
N HIS A 312 15.73 10.93 -31.20
CA HIS A 312 14.47 10.57 -30.55
C HIS A 312 14.16 11.51 -29.37
N LEU A 313 14.78 12.69 -29.30
CA LEU A 313 14.55 13.65 -28.23
C LEU A 313 13.07 14.07 -28.19
N GLY A 314 12.39 13.84 -27.07
CA GLY A 314 10.99 14.21 -26.86
C GLY A 314 10.13 13.09 -26.28
N LEU A 315 8.82 13.24 -26.41
CA LEU A 315 7.83 12.32 -25.85
C LEU A 315 7.72 11.02 -26.63
N ASP A 316 7.68 9.91 -25.90
CA ASP A 316 7.39 8.58 -26.40
C ASP A 316 6.18 7.98 -25.66
N ARG A 317 5.13 7.69 -26.43
CA ARG A 317 3.86 7.12 -25.96
C ARG A 317 3.71 5.63 -26.29
N SER A 318 4.72 5.00 -26.88
CA SER A 318 4.67 3.60 -27.33
C SER A 318 4.33 2.60 -26.22
N ASN A 319 4.66 2.93 -24.97
CA ASN A 319 4.43 2.07 -23.80
C ASN A 319 3.23 2.48 -22.95
N VAL A 320 2.54 3.57 -23.28
CA VAL A 320 1.37 4.03 -22.53
C VAL A 320 0.24 3.00 -22.69
N PRO A 321 -0.32 2.46 -21.59
CA PRO A 321 -1.40 1.49 -21.67
C PRO A 321 -2.62 2.05 -22.40
N SER A 322 -3.06 1.36 -23.45
CA SER A 322 -4.38 1.60 -24.04
C SER A 322 -5.48 1.06 -23.13
N PRO A 323 -6.67 1.69 -23.10
CA PRO A 323 -7.83 1.12 -22.44
C PRO A 323 -8.12 -0.28 -23.00
N GLN A 324 -8.14 -1.30 -22.13
CA GLN A 324 -8.60 -2.63 -22.51
C GLN A 324 -10.04 -2.77 -22.02
N ALA A 325 -10.98 -2.88 -22.97
CA ALA A 325 -12.37 -3.12 -22.62
C ALA A 325 -12.51 -4.51 -21.95
N ALA A 326 -13.30 -4.58 -20.87
CA ALA A 326 -13.59 -5.85 -20.21
C ALA A 326 -14.20 -6.87 -21.19
N SER A 327 -14.96 -6.42 -22.20
CA SER A 327 -15.51 -7.27 -23.25
C SER A 327 -14.42 -8.03 -24.03
N ALA A 328 -13.32 -7.36 -24.40
CA ALA A 328 -12.23 -8.00 -25.13
C ALA A 328 -11.54 -9.12 -24.31
N VAL A 329 -11.44 -8.94 -22.99
CA VAL A 329 -10.92 -9.98 -22.08
C VAL A 329 -11.87 -11.17 -22.00
N ILE A 330 -13.18 -10.92 -22.00
CA ILE A 330 -14.21 -11.96 -21.94
C ILE A 330 -14.26 -12.73 -23.27
N ASP A 331 -14.20 -12.04 -24.41
CA ASP A 331 -14.16 -12.68 -25.73
C ASP A 331 -12.96 -13.62 -25.86
N GLU A 332 -11.79 -13.19 -25.37
CA GLU A 332 -10.59 -14.03 -25.30
C GLU A 332 -10.75 -15.23 -24.36
N LEU A 333 -11.37 -15.03 -23.18
CA LEU A 333 -11.67 -16.12 -22.24
C LEU A 333 -12.58 -17.18 -22.87
N LEU A 334 -13.62 -16.76 -23.58
CA LEU A 334 -14.58 -17.66 -24.22
C LEU A 334 -13.98 -18.41 -25.41
N LEU A 335 -13.01 -17.80 -26.10
CA LEU A 335 -12.22 -18.46 -27.13
C LEU A 335 -11.28 -19.54 -26.53
N GLU A 336 -10.64 -19.22 -25.40
CA GLU A 336 -9.73 -20.14 -24.69
C GLU A 336 -10.45 -21.30 -24.01
N SER A 337 -11.62 -21.04 -23.40
CA SER A 337 -12.37 -22.02 -22.60
C SER A 337 -13.89 -21.82 -22.71
N PRO A 338 -14.54 -22.37 -23.76
CA PRO A 338 -15.98 -22.22 -24.00
C PRO A 338 -16.87 -22.68 -22.85
N ASP A 339 -16.46 -23.74 -22.14
CA ASP A 339 -17.18 -24.34 -21.00
C ASP A 339 -17.40 -23.35 -19.83
N ILE A 340 -16.68 -22.23 -19.80
CA ILE A 340 -16.83 -21.17 -18.78
C ILE A 340 -18.19 -20.47 -18.89
N ALA A 341 -18.80 -20.43 -20.08
CA ALA A 341 -20.14 -19.87 -20.23
C ALA A 341 -21.18 -20.68 -19.45
N ASP A 342 -21.13 -22.02 -19.53
CA ASP A 342 -22.02 -22.92 -18.79
C ASP A 342 -21.72 -22.86 -17.29
N ALA A 343 -20.44 -22.79 -16.91
CA ALA A 343 -20.01 -22.59 -15.53
C ALA A 343 -20.59 -21.31 -14.93
N ALA A 344 -20.54 -20.18 -15.64
CA ALA A 344 -21.12 -18.92 -15.18
C ALA A 344 -22.64 -19.02 -14.97
N GLN A 345 -23.35 -19.72 -15.87
CA GLN A 345 -24.78 -19.98 -15.69
C GLN A 345 -25.06 -20.83 -14.45
N HIS A 346 -24.29 -21.90 -14.22
CA HIS A 346 -24.44 -22.73 -13.02
C HIS A 346 -24.15 -21.96 -11.74
N VAL A 347 -23.07 -21.17 -11.71
CA VAL A 347 -22.71 -20.33 -10.55
C VAL A 347 -23.82 -19.33 -10.24
N SER A 348 -24.45 -18.73 -11.25
CA SER A 348 -25.57 -17.79 -11.04
C SER A 348 -26.78 -18.42 -10.34
N GLN A 349 -26.98 -19.73 -10.46
CA GLN A 349 -28.08 -20.47 -9.84
C GLN A 349 -27.81 -20.83 -8.37
N LEU A 350 -26.56 -20.73 -7.89
CA LEU A 350 -26.18 -21.12 -6.52
C LEU A 350 -26.82 -20.24 -5.43
N TRP A 351 -27.20 -18.99 -5.77
CA TRP A 351 -27.88 -18.05 -4.88
C TRP A 351 -29.41 -18.15 -4.94
N GLN A 352 -29.97 -18.98 -5.81
CA GLN A 352 -31.41 -19.19 -5.89
C GLN A 352 -31.85 -20.18 -4.80
N LYS A 353 -32.96 -19.90 -4.11
CA LYS A 353 -33.58 -20.89 -3.20
C LYS A 353 -33.86 -22.16 -4.00
N PRO A 354 -33.66 -23.36 -3.42
CA PRO A 354 -33.98 -24.60 -4.11
C PRO A 354 -35.49 -24.61 -4.39
N ALA A 355 -35.88 -24.26 -5.62
CA ALA A 355 -37.13 -24.74 -6.19
C ALA A 355 -37.00 -26.26 -6.21
N GLU A 356 -38.03 -26.97 -5.77
CA GLU A 356 -38.16 -28.43 -5.81
C GLU A 356 -37.65 -28.98 -7.16
N ARG A 357 -36.37 -29.29 -7.25
CA ARG A 357 -35.74 -29.89 -8.42
C ARG A 357 -35.39 -31.31 -8.05
N LYS A 358 -36.05 -32.24 -8.72
CA LYS A 358 -35.68 -33.65 -8.81
C LYS A 358 -34.18 -33.73 -9.09
N GLU A 359 -33.46 -34.41 -8.20
CA GLU A 359 -32.03 -34.68 -8.35
C GLU A 359 -31.72 -35.20 -9.76
N CYS A 360 -30.85 -34.50 -10.48
CA CYS A 360 -30.21 -35.07 -11.66
C CYS A 360 -29.00 -35.85 -11.17
N ALA A 361 -29.06 -37.17 -11.33
CA ALA A 361 -28.08 -38.12 -10.85
C ALA A 361 -26.74 -37.96 -11.57
N ILE A 362 -25.74 -37.38 -10.90
CA ILE A 362 -24.34 -37.63 -11.19
C ILE A 362 -23.63 -37.91 -9.86
N SER A 363 -23.04 -39.10 -9.77
CA SER A 363 -22.17 -39.64 -8.69
C SER A 363 -22.83 -40.12 -7.38
N LYS A 364 -23.50 -41.28 -7.45
CA LYS A 364 -23.50 -42.25 -6.34
C LYS A 364 -22.32 -43.20 -6.54
N VAL A 365 -21.24 -43.03 -5.78
CA VAL A 365 -20.26 -44.09 -5.52
C VAL A 365 -20.07 -44.19 -4.01
N MET A 366 -20.14 -45.42 -3.52
CA MET A 366 -20.18 -45.86 -2.13
C MET A 366 -18.97 -45.40 -1.28
N THR A 367 -19.24 -44.94 -0.06
CA THR A 367 -18.57 -45.43 1.17
C THR A 367 -19.41 -45.08 2.41
N ASP A 368 -19.80 -46.11 3.17
CA ASP A 368 -20.52 -46.01 4.44
C ASP A 368 -19.61 -45.51 5.57
N LYS A 369 -19.87 -44.29 6.05
CA LYS A 369 -19.68 -43.84 7.44
C LYS A 369 -20.59 -42.62 7.68
N PRO A 370 -21.21 -42.45 8.86
CA PRO A 370 -22.11 -41.33 9.10
C PRO A 370 -21.27 -40.06 9.26
N ILE A 371 -21.11 -39.32 8.16
CA ILE A 371 -20.60 -37.96 8.16
C ILE A 371 -21.66 -37.13 8.89
N LEU A 372 -21.28 -36.52 10.03
CA LEU A 372 -22.09 -35.51 10.73
C LEU A 372 -22.62 -34.49 9.70
N ASP A 373 -23.80 -33.92 9.90
CA ASP A 373 -24.45 -32.99 8.96
C ASP A 373 -23.63 -31.68 8.77
N GLU A 374 -22.51 -31.76 8.04
CA GLU A 374 -21.49 -30.71 7.85
C GLU A 374 -22.00 -29.52 7.03
N ASN A 375 -23.21 -29.62 6.48
CA ASN A 375 -23.89 -28.56 5.73
C ASN A 375 -24.90 -27.78 6.57
N SER A 376 -25.06 -28.11 7.86
CA SER A 376 -25.93 -27.35 8.74
C SER A 376 -25.38 -25.95 8.96
N VAL A 377 -26.19 -24.94 8.60
CA VAL A 377 -25.84 -23.53 8.76
C VAL A 377 -25.75 -23.21 10.27
N PRO A 378 -24.64 -22.62 10.76
CA PRO A 378 -24.49 -22.29 12.18
C PRO A 378 -25.63 -21.41 12.70
N SER A 379 -26.01 -21.60 13.96
CA SER A 379 -27.08 -20.82 14.59
C SER A 379 -26.80 -19.31 14.57
N CYS A 380 -25.53 -18.89 14.64
CA CYS A 380 -25.14 -17.48 14.52
C CYS A 380 -25.45 -16.84 13.15
N LEU A 381 -25.84 -17.64 12.14
CA LEU A 381 -26.27 -17.17 10.83
C LEU A 381 -27.80 -17.29 10.63
N GLU A 382 -28.55 -17.76 11.65
CA GLU A 382 -30.00 -17.83 11.61
C GLU A 382 -30.60 -16.44 11.32
N ASN A 383 -31.34 -16.29 10.21
CA ASN A 383 -31.91 -15.03 9.75
C ASN A 383 -30.91 -13.86 9.67
N ILE A 384 -29.65 -14.14 9.32
CA ILE A 384 -28.63 -13.11 9.16
C ILE A 384 -29.08 -12.09 8.09
N ARG A 385 -29.01 -10.80 8.43
CA ARG A 385 -29.31 -9.74 7.46
C ARG A 385 -28.07 -9.49 6.60
N ARG A 386 -28.29 -9.12 5.34
CA ARG A 386 -27.18 -8.87 4.41
C ARG A 386 -26.38 -7.61 4.77
N ASP A 387 -26.93 -6.73 5.60
CA ASP A 387 -26.26 -5.53 6.08
C ASP A 387 -25.55 -5.71 7.43
N GLU A 388 -25.32 -6.96 7.86
CA GLU A 388 -24.57 -7.27 9.09
C GLU A 388 -23.07 -7.18 8.90
N LEU A 389 -22.52 -7.89 7.90
CA LEU A 389 -21.10 -7.86 7.57
C LEU A 389 -20.86 -8.33 6.12
N GLU A 390 -20.06 -7.53 5.43
CA GLU A 390 -19.44 -7.86 4.15
C GLU A 390 -17.92 -7.76 4.28
N VAL A 391 -17.20 -8.80 3.89
CA VAL A 391 -15.73 -8.88 3.95
C VAL A 391 -15.17 -8.74 2.53
N THR A 392 -14.36 -7.71 2.30
CA THR A 392 -13.68 -7.45 1.03
C THR A 392 -12.18 -7.67 1.18
N PHE A 393 -11.64 -8.60 0.41
CA PHE A 393 -10.19 -8.85 0.34
C PHE A 393 -9.56 -7.86 -0.65
N LEU A 394 -8.98 -6.77 -0.15
CA LEU A 394 -8.37 -5.75 -0.99
C LEU A 394 -7.02 -6.20 -1.56
N GLY A 395 -6.33 -7.09 -0.86
CA GLY A 395 -5.13 -7.77 -1.34
C GLY A 395 -4.92 -9.10 -0.63
N THR A 396 -4.32 -10.04 -1.34
CA THR A 396 -4.26 -11.47 -0.95
C THR A 396 -2.87 -12.09 -1.16
N GLY A 397 -1.85 -11.29 -1.44
CA GLY A 397 -0.48 -11.74 -1.68
C GLY A 397 0.46 -11.48 -0.50
N SER A 398 1.53 -12.27 -0.45
CA SER A 398 2.60 -12.17 0.55
C SER A 398 3.84 -11.41 0.04
N SER A 399 4.51 -10.69 0.94
CA SER A 399 5.81 -10.03 0.82
C SER A 399 5.90 -8.84 -0.13
N GLN A 400 5.79 -9.07 -1.45
CA GLN A 400 5.92 -8.02 -2.46
C GLN A 400 4.66 -7.96 -3.31
N PRO A 401 4.24 -6.80 -3.86
CA PRO A 401 3.15 -6.77 -4.84
C PRO A 401 3.54 -7.52 -6.13
N SER A 402 2.66 -8.39 -6.65
CA SER A 402 2.85 -9.02 -7.97
C SER A 402 2.02 -8.33 -9.03
N LYS A 403 2.24 -8.77 -10.27
CA LYS A 403 1.36 -8.55 -11.41
C LYS A 403 -0.10 -8.99 -11.17
N TYR A 404 -0.37 -9.89 -10.22
CA TYR A 404 -1.67 -10.57 -10.07
C TYR A 404 -2.39 -10.25 -8.76
N ARG A 405 -1.66 -10.30 -7.63
CA ARG A 405 -2.17 -10.06 -6.27
C ARG A 405 -1.45 -8.88 -5.64
N ASN A 406 -2.20 -8.00 -5.02
CA ASN A 406 -1.69 -6.97 -4.13
C ASN A 406 -1.39 -7.57 -2.74
N VAL A 407 -0.59 -6.86 -1.96
CA VAL A 407 -0.27 -7.24 -0.57
C VAL A 407 -1.49 -7.14 0.36
N THR A 408 -1.44 -7.86 1.48
CA THR A 408 -2.57 -8.09 2.38
C THR A 408 -3.27 -6.81 2.86
N ALA A 409 -4.59 -6.77 2.66
CA ALA A 409 -5.49 -5.85 3.33
C ALA A 409 -6.93 -6.38 3.24
N ILE A 410 -7.67 -6.33 4.35
CA ILE A 410 -9.03 -6.86 4.43
C ILE A 410 -9.96 -5.80 5.01
N TYR A 411 -10.95 -5.40 4.23
CA TYR A 411 -11.94 -4.39 4.61
C TYR A 411 -13.24 -5.04 5.06
N PHE A 412 -13.68 -4.71 6.28
CA PHE A 412 -14.92 -5.18 6.87
C PHE A 412 -15.94 -4.05 6.78
N ASN A 413 -16.95 -4.24 5.95
CA ASN A 413 -18.06 -3.31 5.78
C ASN A 413 -19.22 -3.74 6.70
N LEU A 414 -19.51 -2.92 7.70
CA LEU A 414 -20.66 -3.06 8.61
C LEU A 414 -21.78 -2.07 8.24
N PHE A 415 -21.76 -1.58 6.99
CA PHE A 415 -22.78 -0.74 6.40
C PHE A 415 -23.02 0.54 7.21
N SER A 416 -24.22 0.71 7.76
CA SER A 416 -24.57 1.88 8.58
C SER A 416 -23.80 1.95 9.90
N ASN A 417 -23.24 0.83 10.36
CA ASN A 417 -22.55 0.73 11.64
C ASN A 417 -21.04 1.02 11.52
N GLY A 418 -20.58 1.41 10.32
CA GLY A 418 -19.18 1.77 10.06
C GLY A 418 -18.38 0.65 9.40
N SER A 419 -17.06 0.72 9.54
CA SER A 419 -16.16 -0.25 8.92
C SER A 419 -14.88 -0.48 9.73
N LEU A 420 -14.23 -1.62 9.49
CA LEU A 420 -12.91 -1.94 10.03
C LEU A 420 -11.95 -2.28 8.90
N LEU A 421 -10.67 -2.09 9.15
CA LEU A 421 -9.60 -2.52 8.26
C LEU A 421 -8.64 -3.42 9.04
N LEU A 422 -8.45 -4.65 8.56
CA LEU A 422 -7.48 -5.62 9.10
C LEU A 422 -6.29 -5.70 8.14
N ASP A 423 -5.13 -5.30 8.63
CA ASP A 423 -3.93 -5.00 7.85
C ASP A 423 -4.18 -3.96 6.73
N CYS A 424 -3.13 -3.28 6.33
CA CYS A 424 -3.18 -2.18 5.38
C CYS A 424 -1.88 -2.11 4.58
N GLY A 425 -1.60 -3.16 3.80
CA GLY A 425 -0.48 -3.20 2.87
C GLY A 425 -0.51 -2.07 1.84
N GLU A 426 0.59 -1.90 1.11
CA GLU A 426 0.69 -0.94 0.01
C GLU A 426 -0.47 -1.10 -1.00
N GLY A 427 -0.94 0.00 -1.56
CA GLY A 427 -2.00 -0.04 -2.58
C GLY A 427 -3.42 -0.25 -2.05
N THR A 428 -3.62 -0.41 -0.73
CA THR A 428 -4.95 -0.58 -0.11
C THR A 428 -5.96 0.50 -0.55
N LEU A 429 -5.58 1.79 -0.54
CA LEU A 429 -6.45 2.86 -1.00
C LEU A 429 -6.80 2.74 -2.50
N ALA A 430 -5.86 2.30 -3.33
CA ALA A 430 -6.11 2.08 -4.75
C ALA A 430 -7.09 0.93 -4.96
N GLN A 431 -7.00 -0.14 -4.18
CA GLN A 431 -7.93 -1.27 -4.22
C GLN A 431 -9.33 -0.87 -3.74
N LEU A 432 -9.44 -0.03 -2.70
CA LEU A 432 -10.73 0.57 -2.30
C LEU A 432 -11.35 1.36 -3.45
N LYS A 433 -10.57 2.20 -4.14
CA LYS A 433 -11.03 2.97 -5.30
C LYS A 433 -11.45 2.07 -6.47
N ARG A 434 -10.70 1.00 -6.73
CA ARG A 434 -11.06 -0.01 -7.76
C ARG A 434 -12.35 -0.74 -7.45
N ARG A 435 -12.65 -0.98 -6.16
CA ARG A 435 -13.85 -1.72 -5.74
C ARG A 435 -15.09 -0.84 -5.60
N TYR A 436 -14.95 0.32 -4.99
CA TYR A 436 -16.06 1.18 -4.56
C TYR A 436 -16.17 2.49 -5.36
N GLY A 437 -15.26 2.73 -6.30
CA GLY A 437 -15.14 4.03 -6.97
C GLY A 437 -14.51 5.09 -6.06
N MET A 438 -14.36 6.30 -6.57
CA MET A 438 -13.73 7.40 -5.82
C MET A 438 -14.53 7.78 -4.58
N GLU A 439 -15.82 8.10 -4.75
CA GLU A 439 -16.71 8.50 -3.65
C GLU A 439 -16.94 7.36 -2.66
N GLY A 440 -17.12 6.13 -3.14
CA GLY A 440 -17.31 4.97 -2.27
C GLY A 440 -16.06 4.65 -1.44
N ALA A 441 -14.85 4.83 -2.00
CA ALA A 441 -13.61 4.69 -1.24
C ALA A 441 -13.44 5.79 -0.19
N GLU A 442 -13.79 7.04 -0.51
CA GLU A 442 -13.78 8.14 0.46
C GLU A 442 -14.79 7.90 1.59
N SER A 443 -16.00 7.42 1.26
CA SER A 443 -17.01 7.01 2.25
C SER A 443 -16.50 5.88 3.14
N ALA A 444 -15.90 4.84 2.54
CA ALA A 444 -15.30 3.72 3.27
C ALA A 444 -14.24 4.18 4.27
N VAL A 445 -13.34 5.09 3.85
CA VAL A 445 -12.27 5.64 4.69
C VAL A 445 -12.82 6.58 5.78
N ARG A 446 -13.84 7.41 5.45
CA ARG A 446 -14.50 8.31 6.40
C ARG A 446 -15.15 7.55 7.54
N ASN A 447 -15.79 6.42 7.23
CA ASN A 447 -16.59 5.63 8.17
C ASN A 447 -15.79 4.56 8.94
N LEU A 448 -14.45 4.55 8.81
CA LEU A 448 -13.60 3.64 9.58
C LEU A 448 -13.77 3.89 11.08
N ALA A 449 -14.15 2.82 11.79
CA ALA A 449 -14.28 2.77 13.23
C ALA A 449 -12.92 2.54 13.90
N CYS A 450 -12.15 1.57 13.40
CA CYS A 450 -10.76 1.34 13.79
C CYS A 450 -9.99 0.59 12.71
N ILE A 451 -8.66 0.61 12.82
CA ILE A 451 -7.75 -0.20 12.00
C ILE A 451 -6.97 -1.11 12.93
N TRP A 452 -6.81 -2.37 12.57
CA TRP A 452 -6.02 -3.35 13.31
C TRP A 452 -4.89 -3.89 12.42
N ILE A 453 -3.66 -3.85 12.91
CA ILE A 453 -2.46 -4.36 12.22
C ILE A 453 -1.90 -5.55 12.99
N SER A 454 -1.66 -6.66 12.30
CA SER A 454 -1.19 -7.92 12.85
C SER A 454 0.23 -7.86 13.38
N HIS A 455 1.16 -7.33 12.58
CA HIS A 455 2.59 -7.29 12.87
C HIS A 455 3.32 -6.24 12.02
N ILE A 456 4.66 -6.17 12.12
CA ILE A 456 5.47 -5.06 11.58
C ILE A 456 5.97 -5.27 10.14
N HIS A 457 5.72 -6.40 9.47
CA HIS A 457 6.17 -6.56 8.08
C HIS A 457 5.44 -5.60 7.14
N ALA A 458 6.20 -5.08 6.17
CA ALA A 458 5.81 -3.93 5.35
C ALA A 458 4.54 -4.18 4.52
N ASP A 459 4.34 -5.40 4.05
CA ASP A 459 3.19 -5.86 3.29
C ASP A 459 1.87 -5.85 4.07
N HIS A 460 1.91 -5.59 5.38
CA HIS A 460 0.73 -5.50 6.24
C HIS A 460 0.41 -4.09 6.72
N HIS A 461 1.26 -3.07 6.52
CA HIS A 461 0.99 -1.72 7.08
C HIS A 461 1.47 -0.53 6.27
N VAL A 462 2.28 -0.69 5.22
CA VAL A 462 2.86 0.47 4.52
C VAL A 462 1.80 1.36 3.85
N GLY A 463 0.61 0.85 3.54
CA GLY A 463 -0.51 1.65 3.04
C GLY A 463 -1.22 2.48 4.10
N LEU A 464 -0.97 2.24 5.40
CA LEU A 464 -1.72 2.81 6.53
C LEU A 464 -1.66 4.34 6.57
N VAL A 465 -0.47 4.91 6.39
CA VAL A 465 -0.26 6.37 6.42
C VAL A 465 -1.17 7.07 5.40
N ARG A 466 -1.34 6.48 4.21
CA ARG A 466 -2.17 7.05 3.14
C ARG A 466 -3.67 7.00 3.47
N ILE A 467 -4.13 5.98 4.18
CA ILE A 467 -5.51 5.88 4.67
C ILE A 467 -5.76 6.95 5.74
N LEU A 468 -4.84 7.09 6.69
CA LEU A 468 -4.93 8.06 7.78
C LEU A 468 -4.94 9.51 7.29
N THR A 469 -4.00 9.88 6.40
CA THR A 469 -3.95 11.24 5.84
C THR A 469 -5.19 11.58 5.02
N LEU A 470 -5.70 10.61 4.22
CA LEU A 470 -6.96 10.81 3.50
C LEU A 470 -8.15 11.00 4.46
N ARG A 471 -8.27 10.18 5.51
CA ARG A 471 -9.37 10.31 6.49
C ARG A 471 -9.36 11.67 7.15
N ARG A 472 -8.19 12.13 7.62
CA ARG A 472 -8.01 13.47 8.17
C ARG A 472 -8.48 14.54 7.20
N ASP A 473 -8.05 14.47 5.94
CA ASP A 473 -8.41 15.46 4.92
C ASP A 473 -9.92 15.49 4.66
N LEU A 474 -10.56 14.31 4.63
CA LEU A 474 -12.02 14.17 4.45
C LEU A 474 -12.83 14.69 5.64
N LEU A 475 -12.27 14.68 6.85
CA LEU A 475 -12.94 15.11 8.08
C LEU A 475 -12.47 16.49 8.57
N LYS A 476 -11.64 17.18 7.78
CA LYS A 476 -11.11 18.50 8.14
C LYS A 476 -12.24 19.50 8.37
N GLY A 477 -12.27 20.10 9.56
CA GLY A 477 -13.28 21.08 9.96
C GLY A 477 -14.61 20.47 10.44
N VAL A 478 -14.74 19.14 10.41
CA VAL A 478 -15.86 18.41 11.02
C VAL A 478 -15.44 17.99 12.43
N SER A 479 -16.32 18.07 13.42
CA SER A 479 -16.02 17.54 14.75
C SER A 479 -16.02 16.00 14.71
N HIS A 480 -14.92 15.38 15.07
CA HIS A 480 -14.76 13.93 15.12
C HIS A 480 -13.67 13.55 16.12
N ASP A 481 -13.67 12.27 16.52
CA ASP A 481 -12.56 11.72 17.29
C ASP A 481 -11.47 11.16 16.35
N PRO A 482 -10.18 11.23 16.75
CA PRO A 482 -9.06 10.63 16.01
C PRO A 482 -9.23 9.12 15.83
N LEU A 483 -8.81 8.53 14.70
CA LEU A 483 -9.01 7.10 14.45
C LEU A 483 -8.20 6.22 15.44
N ILE A 484 -8.81 5.15 15.97
CA ILE A 484 -8.05 4.17 16.78
C ILE A 484 -7.30 3.23 15.84
N VAL A 485 -5.98 3.17 16.01
CA VAL A 485 -5.10 2.23 15.32
C VAL A 485 -4.55 1.25 16.35
N LEU A 486 -4.94 -0.02 16.21
CA LEU A 486 -4.42 -1.12 16.99
C LEU A 486 -3.24 -1.76 16.25
N GLY A 487 -2.14 -2.02 16.94
CA GLY A 487 -1.00 -2.68 16.32
C GLY A 487 0.13 -3.04 17.28
N PRO A 488 1.21 -3.65 16.79
CA PRO A 488 2.38 -3.98 17.60
C PRO A 488 3.18 -2.72 17.97
N SER A 489 3.91 -2.74 19.10
CA SER A 489 4.61 -1.57 19.61
C SER A 489 5.64 -0.97 18.63
N GLN A 490 6.22 -1.79 17.75
CA GLN A 490 7.12 -1.36 16.68
C GLN A 490 6.44 -0.44 15.68
N LEU A 491 5.16 -0.68 15.36
CA LEU A 491 4.38 0.14 14.43
C LEU A 491 4.19 1.55 15.00
N LYS A 492 4.02 1.67 16.32
CA LYS A 492 3.92 2.97 16.99
C LYS A 492 5.13 3.85 16.71
N ARG A 493 6.34 3.29 16.72
CA ARG A 493 7.58 4.05 16.44
C ARG A 493 7.59 4.60 15.03
N PHE A 494 7.10 3.82 14.07
CA PHE A 494 6.96 4.21 12.68
C PHE A 494 5.92 5.33 12.50
N LEU A 495 4.74 5.16 13.10
CA LEU A 495 3.68 6.15 13.02
C LEU A 495 4.01 7.44 13.79
N ASP A 496 4.67 7.35 14.96
CA ASP A 496 5.17 8.51 15.71
C ASP A 496 6.19 9.32 14.89
N ALA A 497 7.00 8.66 14.06
CA ALA A 497 7.94 9.33 13.16
C ALA A 497 7.21 10.09 12.04
N TYR A 498 6.19 9.47 11.44
CA TYR A 498 5.31 10.16 10.48
C TYR A 498 4.53 11.31 11.13
N GLN A 499 4.01 11.13 12.35
CA GLN A 499 3.26 12.13 13.10
C GLN A 499 4.07 13.42 13.33
N ARG A 500 5.42 13.33 13.38
CA ARG A 500 6.32 14.50 13.46
C ARG A 500 6.40 15.28 12.15
N LEU A 501 6.15 14.62 11.02
CA LEU A 501 6.14 15.22 9.69
C LEU A 501 4.76 15.80 9.39
N GLU A 502 3.72 15.04 9.67
CA GLU A 502 2.35 15.36 9.30
C GLU A 502 1.38 14.74 10.31
N ASP A 503 0.29 15.45 10.64
CA ASP A 503 -0.72 14.93 11.56
C ASP A 503 -1.51 13.78 10.90
N LEU A 504 -1.53 12.60 11.52
CA LEU A 504 -2.26 11.44 11.02
C LEU A 504 -3.68 11.31 11.59
N ASP A 505 -4.12 12.22 12.47
CA ASP A 505 -5.43 12.16 13.14
C ASP A 505 -5.75 10.77 13.72
N MET A 506 -4.86 10.26 14.56
CA MET A 506 -4.98 8.92 15.13
C MET A 506 -4.56 8.83 16.59
N GLN A 507 -5.08 7.80 17.26
CA GLN A 507 -4.65 7.34 18.58
C GLN A 507 -4.21 5.88 18.49
N PHE A 508 -3.01 5.60 18.98
CA PHE A 508 -2.43 4.26 18.92
C PHE A 508 -2.74 3.44 20.18
N LEU A 509 -3.17 2.19 20.00
CA LEU A 509 -3.35 1.21 21.05
C LEU A 509 -2.52 -0.05 20.75
N ASP A 510 -1.72 -0.50 21.71
CA ASP A 510 -0.93 -1.73 21.54
C ASP A 510 -1.85 -2.97 21.54
N ASN A 511 -1.66 -3.89 20.60
CA ASN A 511 -2.40 -5.16 20.53
C ASN A 511 -2.37 -5.95 21.86
N LYS A 512 -1.32 -5.79 22.68
CA LYS A 512 -1.26 -6.41 24.02
C LYS A 512 -2.36 -5.92 24.94
N ALA A 513 -2.85 -4.69 24.76
CA ALA A 513 -3.94 -4.13 25.57
C ALA A 513 -5.31 -4.74 25.25
N THR A 514 -5.44 -5.43 24.12
CA THR A 514 -6.68 -6.09 23.69
C THR A 514 -6.61 -7.61 23.80
N THR A 515 -5.67 -8.16 24.58
CA THR A 515 -5.68 -9.60 24.90
C THR A 515 -6.86 -9.94 25.81
N LEU A 516 -7.26 -11.22 25.83
CA LEU A 516 -8.34 -11.69 26.70
C LEU A 516 -8.09 -11.31 28.17
N PHE A 517 -6.87 -11.56 28.66
CA PHE A 517 -6.44 -11.20 30.01
C PHE A 517 -6.51 -9.68 30.26
N SER A 518 -6.14 -8.86 29.29
CA SER A 518 -6.20 -7.39 29.42
C SER A 518 -7.64 -6.88 29.46
N TRP A 519 -8.55 -7.46 28.68
CA TRP A 519 -9.97 -7.16 28.77
C TRP A 519 -10.55 -7.54 30.13
N GLU A 520 -10.25 -8.74 30.63
CA GLU A 520 -10.70 -9.20 31.95
C GLU A 520 -10.22 -8.27 33.07
N THR A 521 -8.93 -7.88 33.03
CA THR A 521 -8.35 -6.93 33.99
C THR A 521 -9.06 -5.57 33.91
N PHE A 522 -9.27 -5.06 32.70
CA PHE A 522 -9.93 -3.79 32.45
C PHE A 522 -11.38 -3.77 32.98
N GLU A 523 -12.13 -4.87 32.84
CA GLU A 523 -13.51 -4.94 33.31
C GLU A 523 -13.59 -5.01 34.85
N LEU A 524 -12.70 -5.77 35.49
CA LEU A 524 -12.58 -5.79 36.95
C LEU A 524 -12.24 -4.39 37.51
N ASP A 525 -11.32 -3.68 36.87
CA ASP A 525 -10.95 -2.32 37.27
C ASP A 525 -12.12 -1.33 37.09
N ASN A 526 -12.89 -1.46 36.00
CA ASN A 526 -14.05 -0.60 35.73
C ASN A 526 -15.18 -0.85 36.74
N GLU A 527 -15.45 -2.11 37.11
CA GLU A 527 -16.41 -2.44 38.17
C GLU A 527 -15.98 -1.89 39.54
N SER A 528 -14.70 -2.01 39.88
CA SER A 528 -14.20 -1.45 41.15
C SER A 528 -14.26 0.09 41.19
N ASN A 529 -13.99 0.78 40.08
CA ASN A 529 -14.12 2.23 40.01
C ASN A 529 -15.58 2.71 40.09
N LYS A 530 -16.52 2.01 39.43
CA LYS A 530 -17.96 2.30 39.59
C LYS A 530 -18.42 2.10 41.03
N ASN A 531 -17.93 1.06 41.70
CA ASN A 531 -18.25 0.81 43.10
C ASN A 531 -17.64 1.86 44.03
N ASN A 532 -16.45 2.39 43.72
CA ASN A 532 -15.84 3.48 44.49
C ASN A 532 -16.50 4.84 44.25
N GLU A 533 -16.96 5.16 43.03
CA GLU A 533 -17.76 6.37 42.75
C GLU A 533 -19.13 6.31 43.46
N LEU A 534 -19.75 5.13 43.56
CA LEU A 534 -21.02 4.95 44.28
C LEU A 534 -20.86 5.03 45.82
N VAL A 535 -19.66 4.86 46.35
CA VAL A 535 -19.35 4.98 47.79
C VAL A 535 -19.02 6.42 48.19
N LEU A 536 -18.63 7.29 47.25
CA LEU A 536 -18.28 8.69 47.54
C LEU A 536 -19.46 9.67 47.62
N GLU A 537 -20.70 9.22 47.39
CA GLU A 537 -21.91 10.07 47.58
C GLU A 537 -22.61 9.88 48.94
N ARG A 538 -22.02 9.15 49.89
CA ARG A 538 -22.51 9.11 51.29
C ARG A 538 -21.37 9.01 52.28
N ASP A 539 -20.87 10.16 52.71
CA ASP A 539 -20.57 10.45 54.12
C ASP A 539 -20.07 11.90 54.23
N GLU A 540 -21.00 12.81 54.55
CA GLU A 540 -20.62 13.97 55.37
C GLU A 540 -20.41 13.47 56.81
N ASP A 541 -19.38 14.02 57.45
CA ASP A 541 -19.00 13.90 58.87
C ASP A 541 -18.24 12.63 59.33
N VAL A 542 -16.94 12.79 59.61
CA VAL A 542 -16.35 12.84 60.97
C VAL A 542 -14.81 12.91 60.91
N LYS A 543 -14.24 13.74 61.79
CA LYS A 543 -12.82 14.09 61.96
C LYS A 543 -11.95 12.97 62.58
N ASN A 544 -10.65 13.08 62.25
CA ASN A 544 -9.43 12.77 63.05
C ASN A 544 -9.03 11.31 63.34
N GLY A 545 -7.76 10.98 63.03
CA GLY A 545 -6.94 10.13 63.90
C GLY A 545 -5.91 9.18 63.26
N ASN A 546 -4.67 9.66 63.14
CA ASN A 546 -3.37 8.97 63.30
C ASN A 546 -3.03 7.59 62.69
N LEU A 547 -1.84 7.59 62.07
CA LEU A 547 -0.93 6.46 61.82
C LEU A 547 -0.76 5.53 63.03
N THR A 548 -0.65 4.22 62.80
CA THR A 548 0.48 3.39 63.28
C THR A 548 0.58 2.05 62.54
N SER A 549 1.81 1.61 62.35
CA SER A 549 2.28 0.35 61.77
C SER A 549 2.04 -0.86 62.67
N SER A 550 1.77 -2.03 62.09
CA SER A 550 2.27 -3.30 62.63
C SER A 550 2.36 -4.37 61.53
N ARG A 551 3.55 -4.99 61.47
CA ARG A 551 3.86 -6.21 60.72
C ARG A 551 3.39 -7.39 61.54
N GLU A 552 2.76 -8.37 60.91
CA GLU A 552 2.83 -9.77 61.35
C GLU A 552 2.85 -10.71 60.14
N SER A 553 3.67 -11.73 60.27
CA SER A 553 4.11 -12.70 59.25
C SER A 553 3.39 -14.04 59.41
N CYS A 554 3.09 -14.75 58.31
CA CYS A 554 3.11 -16.21 58.34
C CYS A 554 3.42 -16.79 56.95
N SER A 555 4.31 -17.78 56.97
CA SER A 555 4.93 -18.51 55.88
C SER A 555 4.12 -19.73 55.43
N GLN A 556 4.10 -20.03 54.12
CA GLN A 556 4.47 -21.35 53.55
C GLN A 556 4.41 -21.33 52.01
N GLY A 557 5.31 -22.08 51.37
CA GLY A 557 5.74 -21.85 49.99
C GLY A 557 5.04 -22.65 48.90
N SER A 558 5.26 -22.20 47.67
CA SER A 558 5.27 -23.00 46.44
C SER A 558 5.85 -22.15 45.29
N SER A 559 6.46 -22.83 44.32
CA SER A 559 7.53 -22.37 43.45
C SER A 559 7.24 -21.14 42.57
N LYS A 560 8.33 -20.38 42.37
CA LYS A 560 8.46 -19.13 41.61
C LYS A 560 7.91 -19.22 40.18
N ARG A 561 6.68 -18.74 39.95
CA ARG A 561 6.31 -18.07 38.70
C ARG A 561 6.80 -16.63 38.82
N LEU A 562 7.63 -16.18 37.87
CA LEU A 562 7.99 -14.77 37.72
C LEU A 562 6.69 -13.96 37.62
N LYS A 563 6.31 -13.32 38.73
CA LYS A 563 5.35 -12.21 38.71
C LYS A 563 6.03 -11.11 37.91
N LEU A 564 5.73 -11.04 36.62
CA LEU A 564 5.91 -9.83 35.85
C LEU A 564 4.96 -8.82 36.50
N SER A 565 5.49 -8.01 37.41
CA SER A 565 4.77 -6.91 38.02
C SER A 565 4.41 -5.94 36.88
N VAL A 566 3.18 -6.03 36.39
CA VAL A 566 2.66 -5.06 35.41
C VAL A 566 2.51 -3.74 36.17
N PRO A 567 3.29 -2.69 35.83
CA PRO A 567 3.13 -1.39 36.44
C PRO A 567 1.80 -0.82 35.98
N VAL A 568 1.07 -0.18 36.90
CA VAL A 568 0.00 0.82 36.69
C VAL A 568 -0.32 1.01 35.21
N ALA A 569 -1.35 0.31 34.71
CA ALA A 569 -1.87 0.57 33.37
C ALA A 569 -2.14 2.08 33.28
N LYS A 570 -1.39 2.77 32.41
CA LYS A 570 -1.43 4.23 32.29
C LYS A 570 -2.89 4.64 32.07
N VAL A 571 -3.36 5.64 32.80
CA VAL A 571 -4.72 6.21 32.70
C VAL A 571 -5.16 6.42 31.23
N GLU A 572 -4.22 6.79 30.36
CA GLU A 572 -4.41 6.92 28.91
C GLU A 572 -4.85 5.61 28.22
N THR A 573 -4.23 4.47 28.54
CA THR A 573 -4.60 3.15 27.99
C THR A 573 -6.02 2.76 28.42
N PHE A 574 -6.39 3.03 29.67
CA PHE A 574 -7.74 2.77 30.17
C PHE A 574 -8.79 3.63 29.45
N ALA A 575 -8.50 4.92 29.23
CA ALA A 575 -9.38 5.80 28.46
C ALA A 575 -9.55 5.33 27.00
N LEU A 576 -8.46 4.90 26.35
CA LEU A 576 -8.50 4.35 24.99
C LEU A 576 -9.28 3.04 24.91
N LEU A 577 -9.17 2.15 25.91
CA LEU A 577 -9.95 0.91 25.97
C LEU A 577 -11.45 1.18 26.13
N ASN A 578 -11.85 2.15 26.96
CA ASN A 578 -13.25 2.58 27.05
C ASN A 578 -13.76 3.11 25.72
N ARG A 579 -12.95 3.95 25.04
CA ARG A 579 -13.29 4.49 23.74
C ARG A 579 -13.42 3.39 22.68
N LEU A 580 -12.48 2.44 22.65
CA LEU A 580 -12.54 1.27 21.78
C LEU A 580 -13.81 0.45 22.05
N LYS A 581 -14.12 0.15 23.32
CA LYS A 581 -15.35 -0.58 23.69
C LYS A 581 -16.61 0.13 23.18
N LYS A 582 -16.66 1.46 23.28
CA LYS A 582 -17.77 2.26 22.73
C LYS A 582 -17.86 2.14 21.20
N VAL A 583 -16.74 2.35 20.50
CA VAL A 583 -16.68 2.30 19.03
C VAL A 583 -17.05 0.90 18.50
N LEU A 584 -16.57 -0.16 19.15
CA LEU A 584 -16.92 -1.54 18.78
C LEU A 584 -18.42 -1.82 18.99
N ASN A 585 -19.00 -1.38 20.11
CA ASN A 585 -20.42 -1.56 20.37
C ASN A 585 -21.29 -0.82 19.36
N GLU A 586 -20.93 0.40 18.98
CA GLU A 586 -21.60 1.17 17.91
C GLU A 586 -21.50 0.46 16.55
N ALA A 587 -20.40 -0.26 16.32
CA ALA A 587 -20.20 -1.10 15.15
C ALA A 587 -20.94 -2.46 15.23
N GLY A 588 -21.59 -2.79 16.35
CA GLY A 588 -22.22 -4.11 16.57
C GLY A 588 -21.23 -5.24 16.91
N ILE A 589 -19.98 -4.88 17.26
CA ILE A 589 -18.93 -5.79 17.69
C ILE A 589 -18.85 -5.77 19.22
N GLU A 590 -19.05 -6.92 19.85
CA GLU A 590 -18.95 -7.08 21.31
C GLU A 590 -17.49 -7.02 21.78
N ARG A 591 -16.59 -7.64 21.01
CA ARG A 591 -15.18 -7.80 21.35
C ARG A 591 -14.28 -7.85 20.12
N LEU A 592 -13.13 -7.19 20.26
CA LEU A 592 -11.93 -7.39 19.45
C LEU A 592 -10.83 -7.89 20.39
N ILE A 593 -10.35 -9.11 20.17
CA ILE A 593 -9.36 -9.77 21.03
C ILE A 593 -8.13 -10.12 20.22
N SER A 594 -7.00 -9.55 20.59
CA SER A 594 -5.70 -9.91 19.99
C SER A 594 -5.07 -11.06 20.76
N PHE A 595 -4.45 -12.00 20.05
CA PHE A 595 -3.75 -13.13 20.65
C PHE A 595 -2.41 -13.36 19.94
N PRO A 596 -1.36 -13.78 20.67
CA PRO A 596 -0.04 -13.97 20.08
C PRO A 596 -0.02 -15.13 19.08
N VAL A 597 0.77 -14.99 18.02
CA VAL A 597 0.98 -16.03 17.01
C VAL A 597 2.48 -16.24 16.73
N VAL A 598 2.84 -17.30 16.02
CA VAL A 598 4.24 -17.71 15.83
C VAL A 598 4.76 -17.19 14.48
N HIS A 599 5.39 -16.01 14.47
CA HIS A 599 5.93 -15.43 13.24
C HIS A 599 7.17 -14.56 13.45
N CYS A 600 6.99 -13.25 13.69
CA CYS A 600 8.03 -12.33 14.14
C CYS A 600 7.72 -11.88 15.58
N PRO A 601 8.65 -11.21 16.28
CA PRO A 601 8.35 -10.64 17.59
C PRO A 601 7.13 -9.69 17.51
N GLU A 602 6.22 -9.83 18.47
CA GLU A 602 4.96 -9.05 18.51
C GLU A 602 4.05 -9.25 17.29
N SER A 603 3.97 -10.47 16.77
CA SER A 603 2.91 -10.88 15.84
C SER A 603 1.64 -11.32 16.58
N PHE A 604 0.49 -10.93 16.05
CA PHE A 604 -0.81 -11.26 16.61
C PHE A 604 -1.78 -11.76 15.53
N GLY A 605 -2.71 -12.62 15.95
CA GLY A 605 -4.01 -12.82 15.31
C GLY A 605 -5.09 -12.02 16.04
N VAL A 606 -6.29 -11.95 15.46
CA VAL A 606 -7.44 -11.24 16.05
C VAL A 606 -8.73 -12.04 15.96
N VAL A 607 -9.50 -12.02 17.06
CA VAL A 607 -10.88 -12.50 17.14
C VAL A 607 -11.81 -11.29 17.15
N LEU A 608 -12.76 -11.26 16.22
CA LEU A 608 -13.90 -10.35 16.21
C LEU A 608 -15.16 -11.14 16.55
N LYS A 609 -15.83 -10.74 17.63
CA LYS A 609 -17.10 -11.34 18.06
C LYS A 609 -18.19 -10.28 17.96
N ALA A 610 -19.21 -10.54 17.14
CA ALA A 610 -20.39 -9.69 17.08
C ALA A 610 -21.28 -9.87 18.30
N ALA A 611 -22.09 -8.86 18.58
CA ALA A 611 -23.09 -8.94 19.64
C ALA A 611 -24.15 -9.99 19.33
N ASP A 612 -24.66 -10.63 20.38
CA ASP A 612 -25.83 -11.50 20.29
C ASP A 612 -27.07 -10.71 19.85
N ARG A 613 -27.93 -11.34 19.06
CA ARG A 613 -29.17 -10.73 18.56
C ARG A 613 -30.39 -11.49 19.03
N ILE A 614 -31.54 -10.83 19.15
CA ILE A 614 -32.80 -11.47 19.53
C ILE A 614 -33.68 -11.55 18.28
N ASN A 615 -34.22 -12.74 17.99
CA ASN A 615 -35.13 -12.90 16.87
C ASN A 615 -36.58 -12.50 17.22
N SER A 616 -37.47 -12.56 16.24
CA SER A 616 -38.88 -12.14 16.38
C SER A 616 -39.69 -12.91 17.44
N ILE A 617 -39.21 -14.07 17.90
CA ILE A 617 -39.85 -14.89 18.94
C ILE A 617 -39.13 -14.81 20.30
N GLY A 618 -38.18 -13.87 20.46
CA GLY A 618 -37.47 -13.66 21.73
C GLY A 618 -36.31 -14.63 22.00
N LYS A 619 -35.95 -15.49 21.04
CA LYS A 619 -34.80 -16.40 21.16
C LYS A 619 -33.51 -15.62 20.92
N ALA A 620 -32.55 -15.76 21.84
CA ALA A 620 -31.19 -15.26 21.65
C ALA A 620 -30.47 -16.07 20.57
N ILE A 621 -29.95 -15.37 19.58
CA ILE A 621 -29.10 -15.87 18.50
C ILE A 621 -27.67 -15.39 18.79
N PRO A 622 -26.69 -16.29 18.89
CA PRO A 622 -25.33 -15.90 19.15
C PRO A 622 -24.77 -15.04 18.01
N GLY A 623 -23.95 -14.04 18.37
CA GLY A 623 -23.20 -13.26 17.38
C GLY A 623 -22.25 -14.12 16.56
N TRP A 624 -21.94 -13.69 15.35
CA TRP A 624 -20.92 -14.35 14.53
C TRP A 624 -19.51 -14.14 15.12
N LYS A 625 -18.61 -15.06 14.82
CA LYS A 625 -17.20 -15.02 15.23
C LYS A 625 -16.29 -15.11 14.01
N VAL A 626 -15.50 -14.08 13.76
CA VAL A 626 -14.48 -14.07 12.72
C VAL A 626 -13.10 -14.09 13.38
N VAL A 627 -12.20 -14.94 12.90
CA VAL A 627 -10.82 -14.98 13.36
C VAL A 627 -9.89 -14.76 12.17
N TYR A 628 -8.93 -13.86 12.32
CA TYR A 628 -7.89 -13.60 11.33
C TYR A 628 -6.53 -13.90 11.92
N SER A 629 -5.73 -14.71 11.21
CA SER A 629 -4.44 -15.22 11.70
C SER A 629 -3.33 -14.17 11.78
N GLY A 630 -3.35 -13.16 10.90
CA GLY A 630 -2.09 -12.52 10.48
C GLY A 630 -1.17 -13.56 9.82
N ASP A 631 0.14 -13.36 9.93
CA ASP A 631 1.12 -14.36 9.50
C ASP A 631 1.51 -15.26 10.66
N THR A 632 1.56 -16.58 10.45
CA THR A 632 1.83 -17.52 11.54
C THR A 632 2.23 -18.93 11.10
N ARG A 633 2.97 -19.61 11.99
CA ARG A 633 2.95 -21.07 12.11
C ARG A 633 1.72 -21.59 12.85
N PRO A 634 1.15 -22.76 12.46
CA PRO A 634 0.20 -23.48 13.27
C PRO A 634 0.71 -23.51 14.70
N CYS A 635 -0.12 -23.01 15.58
CA CYS A 635 0.12 -22.99 17.00
C CYS A 635 -1.20 -23.28 17.72
N SER A 636 -1.08 -23.75 18.96
CA SER A 636 -2.21 -24.02 19.85
C SER A 636 -3.12 -22.81 20.00
N GLU A 637 -2.54 -21.63 20.17
CA GLU A 637 -3.21 -20.36 20.38
C GLU A 637 -4.13 -20.03 19.20
N MET A 638 -3.69 -20.31 17.98
CA MET A 638 -4.50 -20.10 16.77
C MET A 638 -5.71 -21.04 16.73
N VAL A 639 -5.53 -22.31 17.10
CA VAL A 639 -6.62 -23.31 17.17
C VAL A 639 -7.62 -22.92 18.26
N GLU A 640 -7.14 -22.60 19.47
CA GLU A 640 -7.96 -22.18 20.61
C GLU A 640 -8.77 -20.91 20.31
N ALA A 641 -8.11 -19.88 19.76
CA ALA A 641 -8.78 -18.65 19.36
C ALA A 641 -9.83 -18.90 18.27
N SER A 642 -9.59 -19.85 17.36
CA SER A 642 -10.47 -20.20 16.25
C SER A 642 -11.62 -21.14 16.62
N GLN A 643 -11.66 -21.67 17.83
CA GLN A 643 -12.65 -22.67 18.23
C GLN A 643 -14.08 -22.20 17.92
N GLY A 644 -14.81 -22.95 17.08
CA GLY A 644 -16.18 -22.67 16.67
C GLY A 644 -16.36 -21.37 15.86
N ALA A 645 -15.31 -20.86 15.20
CA ALA A 645 -15.40 -19.66 14.39
C ALA A 645 -16.41 -19.82 13.23
N THR A 646 -17.19 -18.77 12.98
CA THR A 646 -18.05 -18.67 11.78
C THR A 646 -17.19 -18.57 10.53
N ILE A 647 -16.12 -17.77 10.60
CA ILE A 647 -15.12 -17.63 9.54
C ILE A 647 -13.75 -17.64 10.20
N LEU A 648 -12.87 -18.51 9.72
CA LEU A 648 -11.44 -18.42 9.94
C LEU A 648 -10.78 -17.90 8.66
N ILE A 649 -10.19 -16.71 8.70
CA ILE A 649 -9.33 -16.19 7.64
C ILE A 649 -7.88 -16.55 8.03
N HIS A 650 -7.28 -17.47 7.29
CA HIS A 650 -5.95 -17.99 7.62
C HIS A 650 -4.98 -17.71 6.46
N GLU A 651 -3.77 -17.30 6.80
CA GLU A 651 -2.66 -17.25 5.83
C GLU A 651 -2.34 -18.66 5.30
N ALA A 652 -1.99 -18.73 4.02
CA ALA A 652 -1.57 -19.96 3.36
C ALA A 652 -0.45 -19.63 2.36
N THR A 653 0.65 -19.08 2.86
CA THR A 653 1.72 -18.53 2.02
C THR A 653 2.38 -19.57 1.12
N PHE A 654 2.59 -20.78 1.62
CA PHE A 654 3.33 -21.84 0.94
C PHE A 654 2.41 -22.93 0.40
N GLU A 655 2.85 -23.59 -0.66
CA GLU A 655 2.25 -24.85 -1.08
C GLU A 655 2.70 -26.01 -0.20
N ASP A 656 1.94 -27.11 -0.24
CA ASP A 656 2.17 -28.27 0.64
C ASP A 656 3.53 -28.94 0.39
N GLY A 657 4.09 -28.82 -0.81
CA GLY A 657 5.44 -29.31 -1.14
C GLY A 657 6.58 -28.51 -0.47
N MET A 658 6.27 -27.33 0.09
CA MET A 658 7.26 -26.34 0.57
C MET A 658 7.27 -26.23 2.09
N ALA A 659 6.92 -27.30 2.82
CA ALA A 659 6.88 -27.32 4.28
C ALA A 659 8.21 -26.86 4.95
N GLY A 660 9.36 -27.14 4.34
CA GLY A 660 10.65 -26.66 4.82
C GLY A 660 10.78 -25.14 4.79
N GLU A 661 10.36 -24.48 3.71
CA GLU A 661 10.35 -23.02 3.61
C GLU A 661 9.31 -22.39 4.54
N ALA A 662 8.13 -23.00 4.63
CA ALA A 662 7.05 -22.63 5.55
C ALA A 662 7.55 -22.56 7.01
N ILE A 663 8.28 -23.59 7.45
CA ILE A 663 8.90 -23.62 8.79
C ILE A 663 10.00 -22.56 8.89
N ALA A 664 10.92 -22.47 7.92
CA ALA A 664 12.05 -21.56 7.99
C ALA A 664 11.64 -20.08 8.04
N LYS A 665 10.53 -19.73 7.39
CA LYS A 665 9.99 -18.37 7.30
C LYS A 665 8.82 -18.11 8.24
N ASN A 666 8.45 -19.10 9.07
CA ASN A 666 7.30 -19.04 9.97
C ASN A 666 5.96 -18.66 9.26
N HIS A 667 5.66 -19.28 8.11
CA HIS A 667 4.36 -19.18 7.41
C HIS A 667 3.71 -20.52 7.02
N SER A 668 2.40 -20.56 6.81
CA SER A 668 1.61 -21.78 6.53
C SER A 668 1.67 -22.32 5.14
N THR A 669 1.75 -23.65 5.09
CA THR A 669 1.28 -24.37 3.91
C THR A 669 -0.24 -24.31 3.84
N THR A 670 -0.79 -24.52 2.65
CA THR A 670 -2.23 -24.59 2.43
C THR A 670 -2.89 -25.66 3.30
N LYS A 671 -2.31 -26.86 3.36
CA LYS A 671 -2.80 -27.97 4.18
C LYS A 671 -2.76 -27.67 5.67
N GLU A 672 -1.67 -27.11 6.18
CA GLU A 672 -1.56 -26.71 7.59
C GLU A 672 -2.67 -25.72 7.99
N ALA A 673 -2.95 -24.71 7.15
CA ALA A 673 -3.99 -23.73 7.42
C ALA A 673 -5.40 -24.37 7.47
N ILE A 674 -5.67 -25.33 6.59
CA ILE A 674 -6.91 -26.11 6.58
C ILE A 674 -7.00 -27.01 7.83
N GLU A 675 -5.91 -27.65 8.23
CA GLU A 675 -5.85 -28.50 9.44
C GLU A 675 -6.10 -27.70 10.72
N VAL A 676 -5.60 -26.46 10.82
CA VAL A 676 -5.93 -25.54 11.92
C VAL A 676 -7.44 -25.27 11.96
N GLY A 677 -8.05 -24.96 10.82
CA GLY A 677 -9.49 -24.71 10.74
C GLY A 677 -10.34 -25.93 11.08
N ASN A 678 -9.93 -27.12 10.63
CA ASN A 678 -10.57 -28.39 10.96
C ASN A 678 -10.48 -28.69 12.47
N SER A 679 -9.30 -28.51 13.06
CA SER A 679 -9.06 -28.72 14.49
C SER A 679 -9.89 -27.77 15.36
N ALA A 680 -10.05 -26.53 14.89
CA ALA A 680 -10.87 -25.52 15.55
C ALA A 680 -12.38 -25.69 15.32
N ALA A 681 -12.81 -26.65 14.50
CA ALA A 681 -14.19 -26.79 14.04
C ALA A 681 -14.76 -25.47 13.47
N ALA A 682 -13.94 -24.74 12.71
CA ALA A 682 -14.38 -23.53 12.02
C ALA A 682 -15.40 -23.89 10.93
N TYR A 683 -16.45 -23.09 10.80
CA TYR A 683 -17.50 -23.33 9.80
C TYR A 683 -17.00 -23.12 8.37
N ARG A 684 -16.26 -22.02 8.14
CA ARG A 684 -15.58 -21.75 6.86
C ARG A 684 -14.15 -21.31 7.10
N VAL A 685 -13.25 -21.81 6.26
CA VAL A 685 -11.84 -21.41 6.23
C VAL A 685 -11.59 -20.65 4.94
N ILE A 686 -11.16 -19.39 5.02
CA ILE A 686 -10.80 -18.57 3.87
C ILE A 686 -9.29 -18.42 3.86
N LEU A 687 -8.66 -18.97 2.83
CA LEU A 687 -7.22 -18.91 2.65
C LEU A 687 -6.84 -17.60 1.96
N THR A 688 -5.80 -16.94 2.45
CA THR A 688 -5.26 -15.68 1.91
C THR A 688 -3.75 -15.62 2.06
N HIS A 689 -3.14 -14.48 1.74
CA HIS A 689 -1.72 -14.21 1.90
C HIS A 689 -0.81 -15.23 1.20
N PHE A 690 -1.15 -15.52 -0.06
CA PHE A 690 -0.44 -16.49 -0.89
C PHE A 690 0.91 -15.95 -1.37
N SER A 691 1.94 -16.80 -1.36
CA SER A 691 3.16 -16.49 -2.12
C SER A 691 2.82 -16.41 -3.60
N GLN A 692 3.36 -15.40 -4.26
CA GLN A 692 3.06 -15.10 -5.66
C GLN A 692 3.88 -15.92 -6.65
N ARG A 693 4.77 -16.79 -6.14
CA ARG A 693 5.57 -17.71 -6.94
C ARG A 693 4.78 -18.92 -7.44
N TYR A 694 3.58 -19.14 -6.90
CA TYR A 694 2.81 -20.37 -7.07
C TYR A 694 1.49 -20.12 -7.82
N PRO A 695 0.82 -21.20 -8.29
CA PRO A 695 -0.46 -21.13 -8.98
C PRO A 695 -1.49 -20.25 -8.30
N LYS A 696 -2.29 -19.57 -9.13
CA LYS A 696 -3.33 -18.65 -8.65
C LYS A 696 -4.42 -19.34 -7.83
N VAL A 697 -4.56 -20.66 -7.95
CA VAL A 697 -5.48 -21.51 -7.18
C VAL A 697 -4.67 -22.65 -6.56
N PRO A 698 -4.60 -22.74 -5.21
CA PRO A 698 -3.93 -23.84 -4.54
C PRO A 698 -4.53 -25.20 -4.91
N VAL A 699 -3.70 -26.24 -4.89
CA VAL A 699 -4.15 -27.63 -5.10
C VAL A 699 -4.90 -28.12 -3.87
N LEU A 700 -6.24 -28.08 -3.93
CA LEU A 700 -7.12 -28.60 -2.88
C LEU A 700 -7.66 -30.00 -3.25
N ASP A 701 -7.71 -30.92 -2.29
CA ASP A 701 -8.45 -32.19 -2.39
C ASP A 701 -9.97 -31.97 -2.20
N GLU A 702 -10.79 -32.96 -2.58
CA GLU A 702 -12.25 -32.84 -2.53
C GLU A 702 -12.78 -32.61 -1.10
N ILE A 703 -12.16 -33.26 -0.11
CA ILE A 703 -12.54 -33.14 1.30
C ILE A 703 -12.34 -31.70 1.79
N SER A 704 -11.18 -31.12 1.49
CA SER A 704 -10.83 -29.76 1.88
C SER A 704 -11.70 -28.71 1.20
N MET A 705 -12.19 -28.98 -0.01
CA MET A 705 -13.07 -28.04 -0.73
C MET A 705 -14.40 -27.78 -0.02
N HIS A 706 -14.91 -28.71 0.80
CA HIS A 706 -16.24 -28.58 1.41
C HIS A 706 -16.35 -27.46 2.45
N LYS A 707 -15.24 -27.04 3.07
CA LYS A 707 -15.22 -25.97 4.09
C LYS A 707 -14.32 -24.80 3.74
N THR A 708 -13.47 -24.97 2.74
CA THR A 708 -12.44 -23.99 2.38
C THR A 708 -12.94 -23.03 1.30
N CYS A 709 -12.36 -21.85 1.24
CA CYS A 709 -12.50 -20.86 0.18
C CYS A 709 -11.13 -20.23 -0.08
N ILE A 710 -10.89 -19.77 -1.31
CA ILE A 710 -9.64 -19.12 -1.72
C ILE A 710 -9.94 -17.65 -1.95
N ALA A 711 -9.28 -16.77 -1.20
CA ALA A 711 -9.41 -15.33 -1.39
C ALA A 711 -8.72 -14.88 -2.69
N PHE A 712 -9.34 -13.90 -3.34
CA PHE A 712 -8.77 -13.17 -4.47
C PHE A 712 -8.89 -11.68 -4.20
N ASP A 713 -8.00 -10.91 -4.79
CA ASP A 713 -8.13 -9.46 -4.77
C ASP A 713 -9.52 -9.03 -5.26
N LEU A 714 -10.13 -8.10 -4.52
CA LEU A 714 -11.46 -7.55 -4.70
C LEU A 714 -12.62 -8.54 -4.49
N MET A 715 -12.33 -9.76 -4.02
CA MET A 715 -13.37 -10.71 -3.61
C MET A 715 -14.16 -10.12 -2.44
N THR A 716 -15.48 -10.10 -2.58
CA THR A 716 -16.43 -9.57 -1.60
C THR A 716 -17.34 -10.69 -1.13
N ILE A 717 -17.38 -10.93 0.18
CA ILE A 717 -18.13 -12.04 0.79
C ILE A 717 -19.12 -11.48 1.80
N ASN A 718 -20.40 -11.70 1.56
CA ASN A 718 -21.45 -11.42 2.54
C ASN A 718 -21.63 -12.62 3.48
N LEU A 719 -21.87 -12.39 4.78
CA LEU A 719 -22.10 -13.48 5.73
C LEU A 719 -23.28 -14.40 5.36
N ALA A 720 -24.31 -13.85 4.69
CA ALA A 720 -25.45 -14.64 4.22
C ALA A 720 -25.05 -15.70 3.17
N ASP A 721 -23.92 -15.52 2.50
CA ASP A 721 -23.51 -16.31 1.35
C ASP A 721 -22.41 -17.35 1.68
N LEU A 722 -22.02 -17.47 2.95
CA LEU A 722 -20.96 -18.41 3.38
C LEU A 722 -21.22 -19.87 2.99
N HIS A 723 -22.50 -20.26 2.93
CA HIS A 723 -22.91 -21.60 2.52
C HIS A 723 -22.66 -21.88 1.03
N VAL A 724 -22.50 -20.85 0.20
CA VAL A 724 -22.25 -20.95 -1.25
C VAL A 724 -20.78 -21.10 -1.58
N LEU A 725 -19.87 -20.51 -0.78
CA LEU A 725 -18.45 -20.41 -1.11
C LEU A 725 -17.78 -21.73 -1.54
N PRO A 726 -17.94 -22.86 -0.83
CA PRO A 726 -17.37 -24.14 -1.24
C PRO A 726 -17.79 -24.58 -2.65
N LYS A 727 -19.04 -24.27 -3.04
CA LYS A 727 -19.62 -24.67 -4.32
C LYS A 727 -19.05 -23.92 -5.51
N VAL A 728 -18.37 -22.80 -5.27
CA VAL A 728 -17.77 -21.96 -6.33
C VAL A 728 -16.36 -22.46 -6.70
N ILE A 729 -15.66 -23.17 -5.80
CA ILE A 729 -14.27 -23.62 -6.02
C ILE A 729 -14.08 -24.43 -7.31
N PRO A 730 -14.91 -25.44 -7.63
CA PRO A 730 -14.72 -26.23 -8.85
C PRO A 730 -14.72 -25.36 -10.12
N TYR A 731 -15.51 -24.30 -10.13
CA TYR A 731 -15.60 -23.36 -11.25
C TYR A 731 -14.41 -22.40 -11.29
N LEU A 732 -13.87 -22.01 -10.14
CA LEU A 732 -12.61 -21.25 -10.08
C LEU A 732 -11.44 -22.08 -10.62
N LYS A 733 -11.38 -23.38 -10.27
CA LYS A 733 -10.39 -24.31 -10.85
C LYS A 733 -10.52 -24.42 -12.38
N LEU A 734 -11.75 -24.42 -12.90
CA LEU A 734 -11.98 -24.40 -14.35
C LEU A 734 -11.44 -23.11 -14.99
N LEU A 735 -11.72 -21.95 -14.38
CA LEU A 735 -11.28 -20.64 -14.89
C LEU A 735 -9.76 -20.51 -15.00
N PHE A 736 -9.03 -21.10 -14.05
CA PHE A 736 -7.57 -21.02 -13.99
C PHE A 736 -6.85 -22.25 -14.54
N ARG A 737 -7.57 -23.21 -15.15
CA ARG A 737 -6.99 -24.48 -15.61
C ARG A 737 -5.77 -24.32 -16.50
N THR A 738 -5.81 -23.42 -17.48
CA THR A 738 -4.69 -23.19 -18.42
C THR A 738 -3.47 -22.61 -17.72
N GLU A 739 -3.68 -21.71 -16.76
CA GLU A 739 -2.60 -21.06 -16.02
C GLU A 739 -1.97 -22.04 -15.01
N MET A 740 -2.76 -22.92 -14.41
CA MET A 740 -2.27 -24.02 -13.58
C MET A 740 -1.39 -25.02 -14.37
N LEU A 741 -1.56 -25.14 -15.70
CA LEU A 741 -0.72 -26.02 -16.53
C LEU A 741 0.62 -25.37 -16.93
N ILE A 742 0.67 -24.04 -17.04
CA ILE A 742 1.88 -23.29 -17.40
C ILE A 742 2.83 -23.21 -16.20
N ASP A 743 2.31 -22.89 -15.02
CA ASP A 743 3.13 -22.76 -13.79
C ASP A 743 3.83 -24.10 -13.45
N ASN A 744 3.15 -25.25 -13.64
CA ASN A 744 3.74 -26.58 -13.46
C ASN A 744 4.88 -26.91 -14.45
N SER A 745 5.07 -26.14 -15.53
CA SER A 745 6.11 -26.36 -16.54
C SER A 745 7.36 -25.50 -16.35
N ASP A 746 7.24 -24.37 -15.63
CA ASP A 746 8.35 -23.45 -15.33
C ASP A 746 9.13 -23.85 -14.06
N ASP A 747 8.60 -24.78 -13.25
CA ASP A 747 9.25 -25.33 -12.04
C ASP A 747 10.56 -26.10 -12.30
N HIS A 748 11.02 -26.21 -13.54
CA HIS A 748 12.28 -26.86 -13.91
C HIS A 748 13.43 -25.90 -14.27
N VAL A 749 13.27 -24.57 -14.17
CA VAL A 749 14.30 -23.63 -14.69
C VAL A 749 14.90 -22.67 -13.65
N VAL A 750 14.44 -22.63 -12.40
CA VAL A 750 14.97 -21.66 -11.40
C VAL A 750 15.65 -22.38 -10.22
N GLU A 751 16.65 -23.21 -10.52
CA GLU A 751 17.56 -23.78 -9.51
C GLU A 751 19.02 -23.32 -9.70
N ALA A 752 19.23 -22.20 -10.39
CA ALA A 752 20.54 -21.57 -10.51
C ALA A 752 20.44 -20.08 -10.13
N ASP A 753 21.27 -19.70 -9.16
CA ASP A 753 21.56 -18.36 -8.65
C ASP A 753 20.64 -17.84 -7.52
N LEU A 754 20.86 -18.38 -6.32
CA LEU A 754 20.66 -17.72 -5.02
C LEU A 754 22.01 -17.43 -4.37
#